data_AF-A0A946JUX7-F1
#
_entry.id   AF-A0A946JUX7-F1
#
_cell.length_a   1.000
_cell.length_b   1.000
_cell.length_c   1.000
_cell.angle_alpha   90.00
_cell.angle_beta   90.00
_cell.angle_gamma   90.00
#
_symmetry.space_group_name_H-M   'P 1'
#
loop_
_entity.id
_entity.type
_entity.pdbx_description
1 polymer ?
#
loop_
_entity_poly.entity_id
_entity_poly.type
_entity_poly.pdbx_seq_one_letter_code
_entity_poly.pdbx_strand_id
1 'polypeptide(L)'
;MKKLIFFYLLSSLFAVDVTFQVDMQDEESTESVYFVNWTTFSFDLMDPIEESNIYIISYDLSSGESINYRFATDNTFNPGTIEEDTRTFSVPSEDTMLDVICYNSELACPEDLFFPVTITFIDGSENWDNIWFQGSFDNWTESYAGIVDNNIWTLEFELLQGEYGWGAFQALNDEGDQDIWLTPNFPNPVFTVDADGVISGETFYELIAYSVEFKINDGTASLDSIYIKLGSTDFSYPNWEVNNYCDDSDSDNTWICSIFLQPSELVYWKAFEVNGTDLNSLINEDNLEFSLSEEGIYDAELTTLSIPDVGEWITNSVRFEVDMTEWLDEEGLSGIPIFSVARNDEVQVRGDWNGWGDGDASNSIMIRQPGTNIFSLPVEISYFSGAQYQYKFYIKHSEESIDTLEARFGAMDSLMNLSNWGWENAPLYGGGNRRFTLSESESIVTVREGYYDLPPGGVIPFGTDLTLSYSVDLSNENLFDGDSVRIILKDKWTNYIQGFENTSVNDDNLESRFDANCSSDLCTFAIEQQGPFGYYTLYNWEYKNSDGNWVTEGGEYGTYGKYRARYITPTEDFEWVDFNFPQDTFQENPPYEPEQPPIICSGQVNGCVEDCNGEWGGPSIEDECGICDGSGPEENFDCNGSCQVEFDECGICGGDNSTCTGCMDNTACNYDESASINGNCEYTGEDVDCEGNPLSIQESIPKEFEISSAYPNPFNPICQFSIANPKFSQIEISIYNIQGKLASDIYSGNLSPGFHNFHWN
;
A
#
# COMPACT_ATOMS: atom_id res chain seq x y z
N MET A 1 -54.17 -16.78 102.76
CA MET A 1 -52.93 -17.26 103.41
C MET A 1 -52.54 -18.57 102.74
N LYS A 2 -51.40 -18.80 102.09
CA LYS A 2 -50.13 -18.10 101.82
C LYS A 2 -49.83 -18.30 100.31
N LYS A 3 -49.30 -17.28 99.62
CA LYS A 3 -48.87 -17.37 98.20
C LYS A 3 -47.46 -17.98 98.11
N LEU A 4 -47.28 -18.85 97.13
CA LEU A 4 -46.01 -19.46 96.72
C LEU A 4 -45.11 -18.44 96.00
N ILE A 5 -43.81 -18.62 96.19
CA ILE A 5 -42.68 -17.88 95.63
C ILE A 5 -42.47 -18.32 94.17
N PHE A 6 -42.22 -17.37 93.25
CA PHE A 6 -41.67 -17.64 91.92
C PHE A 6 -40.38 -16.85 91.77
N PHE A 7 -39.31 -17.56 91.41
CA PHE A 7 -37.97 -17.07 91.15
C PHE A 7 -37.95 -16.22 89.87
N TYR A 8 -37.35 -15.04 89.91
CA TYR A 8 -36.87 -14.34 88.72
C TYR A 8 -35.50 -14.93 88.36
N LEU A 9 -35.40 -15.66 87.25
CA LEU A 9 -34.13 -15.88 86.57
C LEU A 9 -33.85 -14.62 85.74
N LEU A 10 -32.79 -13.88 86.10
CA LEU A 10 -32.11 -13.01 85.14
C LEU A 10 -31.39 -13.93 84.15
N SER A 11 -31.87 -14.02 82.91
CA SER A 11 -31.06 -14.53 81.80
C SER A 11 -30.05 -13.44 81.43
N SER A 12 -28.78 -13.66 81.71
CA SER A 12 -27.71 -12.90 81.06
C SER A 12 -27.76 -13.24 79.58
N LEU A 13 -28.14 -12.27 78.74
CA LEU A 13 -27.88 -12.31 77.30
C LEU A 13 -26.36 -12.28 77.16
N PHE A 14 -25.76 -13.40 76.77
CA PHE A 14 -24.37 -13.41 76.33
C PHE A 14 -24.40 -12.93 74.88
N ALA A 15 -23.76 -11.78 74.63
CA ALA A 15 -23.43 -11.34 73.28
C ALA A 15 -22.28 -12.23 72.78
N VAL A 16 -22.38 -12.68 71.53
CA VAL A 16 -21.36 -13.47 70.83
C VAL A 16 -20.95 -12.71 69.57
N ASP A 17 -19.66 -12.72 69.26
CA ASP A 17 -19.11 -12.10 68.05
C ASP A 17 -19.35 -13.01 66.85
N VAL A 18 -19.99 -12.49 65.81
CA VAL A 18 -20.28 -13.21 64.58
C VAL A 18 -19.68 -12.48 63.40
N THR A 19 -18.78 -13.15 62.67
CA THR A 19 -18.14 -12.60 61.47
C THR A 19 -18.78 -13.17 60.21
N PHE A 20 -19.35 -12.30 59.38
CA PHE A 20 -19.88 -12.60 58.06
C PHE A 20 -18.81 -12.33 57.00
N GLN A 21 -18.75 -13.19 55.99
CA GLN A 21 -17.75 -13.11 54.91
C GLN A 21 -18.42 -13.41 53.58
N VAL A 22 -18.04 -12.70 52.52
CA VAL A 22 -18.50 -12.91 51.14
C VAL A 22 -17.34 -12.75 50.18
N ASP A 23 -17.29 -13.57 49.14
CA ASP A 23 -16.32 -13.50 48.05
C ASP A 23 -16.98 -12.92 46.80
N MET A 24 -16.30 -11.96 46.19
CA MET A 24 -16.75 -11.21 45.02
C MET A 24 -16.05 -11.66 43.71
N GLN A 25 -15.42 -12.83 43.68
CA GLN A 25 -14.62 -13.30 42.53
C GLN A 25 -15.35 -13.30 41.17
N ASP A 26 -16.68 -13.52 41.16
CA ASP A 26 -17.48 -13.64 39.93
C ASP A 26 -18.11 -12.29 39.49
N GLU A 27 -17.81 -11.19 40.19
CA GLU A 27 -18.40 -9.88 39.92
C GLU A 27 -17.37 -8.91 39.31
N GLU A 28 -17.76 -8.19 38.25
CA GLU A 28 -16.90 -7.18 37.63
C GLU A 28 -16.58 -6.05 38.63
N SER A 29 -15.30 -5.94 39.00
CA SER A 29 -14.65 -4.90 39.82
C SER A 29 -15.61 -3.96 40.58
N THR A 30 -15.92 -4.29 41.85
CA THR A 30 -16.74 -3.43 42.71
C THR A 30 -15.88 -2.70 43.74
N GLU A 31 -16.05 -1.38 43.87
CA GLU A 31 -15.28 -0.55 44.81
C GLU A 31 -15.79 -0.65 46.26
N SER A 32 -16.96 -1.23 46.51
CA SER A 32 -17.57 -1.29 47.85
C SER A 32 -18.59 -2.42 47.97
N VAL A 33 -18.50 -3.20 49.04
CA VAL A 33 -19.44 -4.29 49.37
C VAL A 33 -20.15 -3.99 50.68
N TYR A 34 -21.45 -4.27 50.75
CA TYR A 34 -22.29 -3.96 51.90
C TYR A 34 -22.99 -5.20 52.44
N PHE A 35 -23.03 -5.30 53.76
CA PHE A 35 -23.93 -6.19 54.48
C PHE A 35 -25.29 -5.52 54.63
N VAL A 36 -26.35 -6.18 54.17
CA VAL A 36 -27.71 -5.67 54.21
C VAL A 36 -28.51 -6.44 55.26
N ASN A 37 -28.89 -5.78 56.35
CA ASN A 37 -29.82 -6.36 57.29
C ASN A 37 -31.24 -6.27 56.74
N TRP A 38 -31.82 -7.41 56.38
CA TRP A 38 -33.12 -7.50 55.71
C TRP A 38 -34.32 -7.30 56.66
N THR A 39 -34.06 -7.22 57.95
CA THR A 39 -35.10 -6.92 58.96
C THR A 39 -35.20 -5.42 59.22
N THR A 40 -34.07 -4.71 59.19
CA THR A 40 -34.00 -3.25 59.44
C THR A 40 -33.84 -2.43 58.17
N PHE A 41 -33.61 -3.06 57.02
CA PHE A 41 -33.33 -2.40 55.74
C PHE A 41 -32.16 -1.41 55.81
N SER A 42 -31.07 -1.81 56.47
CA SER A 42 -29.85 -1.01 56.63
C SER A 42 -28.67 -1.64 55.90
N PHE A 43 -27.77 -0.79 55.39
CA PHE A 43 -26.52 -1.16 54.74
C PHE A 43 -25.35 -0.80 55.65
N ASP A 44 -24.48 -1.77 55.90
CA ASP A 44 -23.23 -1.57 56.61
C ASP A 44 -22.07 -1.94 55.67
N LEU A 45 -21.09 -1.06 55.52
CA LEU A 45 -19.94 -1.28 54.64
C LEU A 45 -19.05 -2.40 55.20
N MET A 46 -18.64 -3.33 54.35
CA MET A 46 -17.75 -4.44 54.69
C MET A 46 -16.29 -4.08 54.40
N ASP A 47 -15.37 -4.60 55.19
CA ASP A 47 -13.94 -4.36 55.04
C ASP A 47 -13.32 -5.42 54.10
N PRO A 48 -12.53 -5.03 53.08
CA PRO A 48 -11.82 -5.99 52.23
C PRO A 48 -10.65 -6.65 52.98
N ILE A 49 -10.40 -7.93 52.70
CA ILE A 49 -9.17 -8.61 53.10
C ILE A 49 -8.10 -8.34 52.03
N GLU A 50 -6.95 -7.79 52.43
CA GLU A 50 -5.81 -7.48 51.54
C GLU A 50 -5.41 -8.71 50.70
N GLU A 51 -5.16 -8.48 49.40
CA GLU A 51 -4.76 -9.51 48.41
C GLU A 51 -5.80 -10.62 48.17
N SER A 52 -7.09 -10.35 48.39
CA SER A 52 -8.19 -11.28 48.09
C SER A 52 -9.46 -10.57 47.61
N ASN A 53 -10.40 -11.33 47.04
CA ASN A 53 -11.75 -10.85 46.67
C ASN A 53 -12.76 -10.95 47.83
N ILE A 54 -12.29 -11.18 49.07
CA ILE A 54 -13.13 -11.47 50.23
C ILE A 54 -13.37 -10.20 51.06
N TYR A 55 -14.63 -9.98 51.44
CA TYR A 55 -15.07 -8.90 52.31
C TYR A 55 -15.65 -9.45 53.61
N ILE A 56 -15.38 -8.77 54.73
CA ILE A 56 -15.77 -9.22 56.07
C ILE A 56 -16.44 -8.13 56.89
N ILE A 57 -17.33 -8.54 57.79
CA ILE A 57 -17.91 -7.67 58.82
C ILE A 57 -18.26 -8.48 60.07
N SER A 58 -18.04 -7.93 61.26
CA SER A 58 -18.30 -8.60 62.53
C SER A 58 -19.35 -7.84 63.37
N TYR A 59 -20.25 -8.59 64.00
CA TYR A 59 -21.30 -8.05 64.88
C TYR A 59 -21.37 -8.78 66.22
N ASP A 60 -21.56 -8.02 67.31
CA ASP A 60 -21.94 -8.54 68.62
C ASP A 60 -23.44 -8.85 68.66
N LEU A 61 -23.82 -10.12 68.60
CA LEU A 61 -25.21 -10.56 68.49
C LEU A 61 -25.68 -11.39 69.69
N SER A 62 -26.98 -11.36 69.98
CA SER A 62 -27.54 -12.12 71.10
C SER A 62 -27.77 -13.58 70.71
N SER A 63 -27.20 -14.51 71.49
CA SER A 63 -27.38 -15.95 71.24
C SER A 63 -28.86 -16.36 71.16
N GLY A 64 -29.22 -17.11 70.13
CA GLY A 64 -30.58 -17.57 69.84
C GLY A 64 -31.45 -16.60 69.03
N GLU A 65 -30.92 -15.44 68.63
CA GLU A 65 -31.56 -14.53 67.69
C GLU A 65 -31.50 -15.10 66.25
N SER A 66 -32.49 -14.76 65.42
CA SER A 66 -32.51 -15.11 64.00
C SER A 66 -32.40 -13.83 63.18
N ILE A 67 -31.46 -13.79 62.24
CA ILE A 67 -31.15 -12.63 61.40
C ILE A 67 -31.41 -13.00 59.95
N ASN A 68 -32.09 -12.10 59.24
CA ASN A 68 -32.23 -12.16 57.80
C ASN A 68 -31.30 -11.12 57.18
N TYR A 69 -30.45 -11.53 56.25
CA TYR A 69 -29.45 -10.65 55.63
C TYR A 69 -29.24 -10.97 54.15
N ARG A 70 -28.59 -10.04 53.46
CA ARG A 70 -28.14 -10.12 52.05
C ARG A 70 -26.83 -9.38 51.90
N PHE A 71 -26.14 -9.58 50.79
CA PHE A 71 -25.03 -8.71 50.37
C PHE A 71 -25.47 -7.74 49.26
N ALA A 72 -24.72 -6.65 49.08
CA ALA A 72 -24.98 -5.65 48.04
C ALA A 72 -23.67 -5.01 47.55
N THR A 73 -23.65 -4.60 46.28
CA THR A 73 -22.55 -3.88 45.63
C THR A 73 -22.70 -2.36 45.70
N ASP A 74 -23.84 -1.87 46.19
CA ASP A 74 -24.06 -0.47 46.48
C ASP A 74 -24.89 -0.27 47.76
N ASN A 75 -25.10 1.00 48.12
CA ASN A 75 -25.92 1.37 49.28
C ASN A 75 -27.36 1.78 48.90
N THR A 76 -27.87 1.26 47.78
CA THR A 76 -29.20 1.58 47.27
C THR A 76 -30.03 0.31 47.07
N PHE A 77 -31.35 0.45 46.98
CA PHE A 77 -32.26 -0.67 46.68
C PHE A 77 -32.55 -0.80 45.19
N ASN A 78 -31.53 -0.62 44.35
CA ASN A 78 -31.67 -0.74 42.91
C ASN A 78 -31.73 -2.23 42.50
N PRO A 79 -32.54 -2.61 41.50
CA PRO A 79 -32.49 -3.95 40.94
C PRO A 79 -31.09 -4.27 40.40
N GLY A 80 -30.55 -5.43 40.76
CA GLY A 80 -29.22 -5.89 40.34
C GLY A 80 -28.07 -5.50 41.29
N THR A 81 -28.31 -4.65 42.30
CA THR A 81 -27.24 -4.21 43.23
C THR A 81 -27.30 -4.89 44.60
N ILE A 82 -28.34 -5.68 44.86
CA ILE A 82 -28.54 -6.47 46.07
C ILE A 82 -28.82 -7.91 45.66
N GLU A 83 -28.30 -8.86 46.43
CA GLU A 83 -28.62 -10.27 46.22
C GLU A 83 -30.13 -10.53 46.10
N GLU A 84 -30.52 -11.46 45.22
CA GLU A 84 -31.93 -11.76 45.00
C GLU A 84 -32.56 -12.54 46.17
N ASP A 85 -31.79 -13.44 46.78
CA ASP A 85 -32.24 -14.32 47.85
C ASP A 85 -31.90 -13.78 49.24
N THR A 86 -32.82 -13.98 50.20
CA THR A 86 -32.59 -13.59 51.60
C THR A 86 -32.01 -14.76 52.38
N ARG A 87 -30.84 -14.54 52.96
CA ARG A 87 -30.17 -15.52 53.82
C ARG A 87 -30.71 -15.43 55.23
N THR A 88 -30.83 -16.56 55.92
CA THR A 88 -31.28 -16.63 57.32
C THR A 88 -30.21 -17.28 58.19
N PHE A 89 -29.80 -16.61 59.27
CA PHE A 89 -28.81 -17.12 60.23
C PHE A 89 -29.38 -17.14 61.65
N SER A 90 -29.16 -18.24 62.37
CA SER A 90 -29.50 -18.36 63.79
C SER A 90 -28.24 -18.24 64.63
N VAL A 91 -28.18 -17.21 65.49
CA VAL A 91 -27.00 -16.83 66.25
C VAL A 91 -26.65 -17.92 67.28
N PRO A 92 -25.44 -18.52 67.22
CA PRO A 92 -25.02 -19.61 68.10
C PRO A 92 -24.72 -19.14 69.53
N SER A 93 -24.30 -20.05 70.41
CA SER A 93 -23.95 -19.75 71.82
C SER A 93 -22.48 -19.44 72.06
N GLU A 94 -21.67 -19.40 71.00
CA GLU A 94 -20.23 -19.14 71.01
C GLU A 94 -19.87 -18.25 69.81
N ASP A 95 -18.78 -17.49 69.92
CA ASP A 95 -18.28 -16.65 68.82
C ASP A 95 -18.05 -17.49 67.56
N THR A 96 -18.51 -17.01 66.40
CA THR A 96 -18.55 -17.80 65.17
C THR A 96 -18.18 -16.97 63.96
N MET A 97 -17.22 -17.45 63.18
CA MET A 97 -16.93 -16.95 61.85
C MET A 97 -17.65 -17.85 60.84
N LEU A 98 -18.47 -17.25 59.96
CA LEU A 98 -19.14 -17.99 58.90
C LEU A 98 -18.15 -18.39 57.79
N ASP A 99 -18.45 -19.51 57.14
CA ASP A 99 -17.74 -19.93 55.93
C ASP A 99 -17.88 -18.85 54.83
N VAL A 100 -16.83 -18.70 54.02
CA VAL A 100 -16.83 -17.78 52.87
C VAL A 100 -17.75 -18.34 51.79
N ILE A 101 -18.60 -17.48 51.24
CA ILE A 101 -19.63 -17.81 50.26
C ILE A 101 -19.56 -16.82 49.09
N CYS A 102 -19.90 -17.29 47.89
CA CYS A 102 -19.94 -16.43 46.72
C CYS A 102 -21.13 -15.46 46.77
N TYR A 103 -20.91 -14.23 46.31
CA TYR A 103 -21.98 -13.26 46.09
C TYR A 103 -23.05 -13.86 45.18
N ASN A 104 -24.33 -13.62 45.51
CA ASN A 104 -25.50 -14.20 44.83
C ASN A 104 -25.59 -15.76 44.85
N SER A 105 -24.78 -16.44 45.66
CA SER A 105 -24.77 -17.91 45.75
C SER A 105 -24.82 -18.43 47.19
N GLU A 106 -25.60 -19.49 47.45
CA GLU A 106 -25.59 -20.20 48.74
C GLU A 106 -24.40 -21.17 48.89
N LEU A 107 -23.54 -21.30 47.87
CA LEU A 107 -22.42 -22.23 47.84
C LEU A 107 -21.08 -21.51 48.07
N ALA A 108 -20.09 -22.28 48.55
CA ALA A 108 -18.69 -21.85 48.55
C ALA A 108 -18.20 -21.66 47.12
N CYS A 109 -17.30 -20.71 46.92
CA CYS A 109 -16.74 -20.41 45.60
C CYS A 109 -15.85 -21.55 45.10
N PRO A 110 -15.89 -21.87 43.78
CA PRO A 110 -14.90 -22.75 43.19
C PRO A 110 -13.52 -22.08 43.25
N GLU A 111 -12.48 -22.84 43.63
CA GLU A 111 -11.09 -22.36 43.53
C GLU A 111 -10.74 -22.12 42.05
N ASP A 112 -10.04 -21.03 41.75
CA ASP A 112 -9.46 -20.78 40.43
C ASP A 112 -8.45 -21.88 40.10
N LEU A 113 -8.87 -22.82 39.26
CA LEU A 113 -8.03 -23.92 38.79
C LEU A 113 -7.31 -23.49 37.52
N PHE A 114 -5.99 -23.38 37.63
CA PHE A 114 -5.12 -23.20 36.48
C PHE A 114 -4.73 -24.56 35.90
N PHE A 115 -4.78 -24.65 34.57
CA PHE A 115 -4.44 -25.85 33.82
C PHE A 115 -3.21 -25.60 32.96
N PRO A 116 -2.22 -26.51 32.96
CA PRO A 116 -1.05 -26.38 32.10
C PRO A 116 -1.45 -26.61 30.65
N VAL A 117 -1.09 -25.66 29.79
CA VAL A 117 -1.34 -25.72 28.35
C VAL A 117 0.00 -25.52 27.63
N THR A 118 0.16 -26.24 26.53
CA THR A 118 1.30 -26.09 25.63
C THR A 118 0.77 -25.78 24.25
N ILE A 119 1.18 -24.64 23.69
CA ILE A 119 0.98 -24.35 22.27
C ILE A 119 2.25 -24.66 21.49
N THR A 120 2.08 -25.11 20.25
CA THR A 120 3.18 -25.62 19.42
C THR A 120 3.11 -25.03 18.02
N PHE A 121 4.19 -24.42 17.56
CA PHE A 121 4.41 -24.06 16.17
C PHE A 121 5.46 -24.98 15.57
N ILE A 122 5.12 -25.67 14.47
CA ILE A 122 6.04 -26.56 13.76
C ILE A 122 6.43 -25.87 12.47
N ASP A 123 7.70 -25.52 12.31
CA ASP A 123 8.24 -25.10 11.02
C ASP A 123 8.55 -26.36 10.19
N GLY A 124 7.55 -26.82 9.43
CA GLY A 124 7.68 -27.98 8.54
C GLY A 124 8.60 -27.72 7.34
N SER A 125 8.96 -26.46 7.10
CA SER A 125 9.79 -26.03 5.97
C SER A 125 11.26 -25.79 6.35
N GLU A 126 11.58 -25.75 7.64
CA GLU A 126 12.91 -25.51 8.23
C GLU A 126 13.58 -24.19 7.77
N ASN A 127 12.77 -23.16 7.48
CA ASN A 127 13.23 -21.88 6.96
C ASN A 127 13.16 -20.73 7.96
N TRP A 128 12.49 -20.94 9.09
CA TRP A 128 12.20 -19.88 10.06
C TRP A 128 13.01 -20.07 11.33
N ASP A 129 13.51 -18.96 11.87
CA ASP A 129 14.22 -18.91 13.14
C ASP A 129 13.61 -17.85 14.07
N ASN A 130 14.02 -17.85 15.34
CA ASN A 130 13.57 -16.89 16.34
C ASN A 130 12.04 -16.71 16.41
N ILE A 131 11.29 -17.81 16.63
CA ILE A 131 9.82 -17.77 16.69
C ILE A 131 9.33 -17.36 18.09
N TRP A 132 8.42 -16.40 18.11
CA TRP A 132 7.75 -15.88 19.29
C TRP A 132 6.23 -16.06 19.17
N PHE A 133 5.56 -16.00 20.30
CA PHE A 133 4.12 -16.23 20.43
C PHE A 133 3.44 -15.02 21.07
N GLN A 134 2.19 -14.80 20.68
CA GLN A 134 1.25 -13.84 21.29
C GLN A 134 -0.13 -14.47 21.37
N GLY A 135 -0.98 -13.99 22.29
CA GLY A 135 -2.35 -14.48 22.36
C GLY A 135 -3.27 -13.69 23.27
N SER A 136 -4.54 -14.07 23.27
CA SER A 136 -5.60 -13.40 24.01
C SER A 136 -5.49 -13.61 25.52
N PHE A 137 -4.68 -14.56 25.98
CA PHE A 137 -4.43 -14.79 27.41
C PHE A 137 -3.83 -13.57 28.13
N ASP A 138 -3.14 -12.68 27.40
CA ASP A 138 -2.68 -11.36 27.90
C ASP A 138 -3.19 -10.20 27.04
N ASN A 139 -4.37 -10.35 26.43
CA ASN A 139 -4.93 -9.34 25.52
C ASN A 139 -3.98 -8.91 24.39
N TRP A 140 -3.13 -9.82 23.90
CA TRP A 140 -2.15 -9.55 22.82
C TRP A 140 -1.11 -8.47 23.16
N THR A 141 -0.82 -8.25 24.45
CA THR A 141 0.08 -7.16 24.88
C THR A 141 1.53 -7.58 25.07
N GLU A 142 1.78 -8.84 25.44
CA GLU A 142 3.13 -9.38 25.68
C GLU A 142 3.51 -10.43 24.64
N SER A 143 4.79 -10.44 24.25
CA SER A 143 5.39 -11.42 23.34
C SER A 143 6.24 -12.43 24.11
N TYR A 144 6.15 -13.70 23.72
CA TYR A 144 6.83 -14.79 24.41
C TYR A 144 7.75 -15.58 23.48
N ALA A 145 9.04 -15.66 23.84
CA ALA A 145 10.01 -16.43 23.08
C ALA A 145 9.69 -17.94 23.13
N GLY A 146 9.63 -18.57 21.96
CA GLY A 146 9.43 -20.01 21.85
C GLY A 146 10.64 -20.83 22.26
N ILE A 147 10.41 -21.99 22.85
CA ILE A 147 11.44 -23.00 23.12
C ILE A 147 11.54 -23.92 21.90
N VAL A 148 12.71 -23.97 21.27
CA VAL A 148 12.94 -24.77 20.04
C VAL A 148 13.56 -26.14 20.31
N ASP A 149 13.01 -27.19 19.68
CA ASP A 149 13.61 -28.51 19.53
C ASP A 149 13.29 -29.10 18.14
N ASN A 150 14.29 -29.26 17.28
CA ASN A 150 14.15 -29.76 15.89
C ASN A 150 13.02 -29.08 15.09
N ASN A 151 13.04 -27.74 14.99
CA ASN A 151 12.07 -26.90 14.27
C ASN A 151 10.64 -26.92 14.85
N ILE A 152 10.46 -27.50 16.03
CA ILE A 152 9.25 -27.41 16.82
C ILE A 152 9.48 -26.36 17.90
N TRP A 153 8.68 -25.30 17.86
CA TRP A 153 8.69 -24.19 18.81
C TRP A 153 7.51 -24.34 19.75
N THR A 154 7.74 -24.33 21.06
CA THR A 154 6.68 -24.48 22.06
C THR A 154 6.66 -23.33 23.04
N LEU A 155 5.46 -23.02 23.52
CA LEU A 155 5.23 -22.15 24.67
C LEU A 155 4.35 -22.89 25.68
N GLU A 156 4.77 -22.88 26.95
CA GLU A 156 4.04 -23.48 28.07
C GLU A 156 3.52 -22.38 29.00
N PHE A 157 2.26 -22.48 29.41
CA PHE A 157 1.60 -21.54 30.33
C PHE A 157 0.55 -22.25 31.19
N GLU A 158 0.09 -21.58 32.25
CA GLU A 158 -1.00 -22.03 33.11
C GLU A 158 -2.20 -21.09 32.94
N LEU A 159 -3.32 -21.60 32.41
CA LEU A 159 -4.52 -20.80 32.12
C LEU A 159 -5.75 -21.28 32.89
N LEU A 160 -6.67 -20.36 33.12
CA LEU A 160 -8.00 -20.66 33.66
C LEU A 160 -8.88 -21.33 32.58
N GLN A 161 -10.05 -21.80 33.01
CA GLN A 161 -11.09 -22.23 32.08
C GLN A 161 -11.49 -21.05 31.17
N GLY A 162 -11.46 -21.26 29.86
CA GLY A 162 -11.73 -20.18 28.91
C GLY A 162 -11.43 -20.57 27.46
N GLU A 163 -11.80 -19.68 26.56
CA GLU A 163 -11.44 -19.75 25.14
C GLU A 163 -10.33 -18.74 24.85
N TYR A 164 -9.28 -19.20 24.17
CA TYR A 164 -8.07 -18.42 23.93
C TYR A 164 -7.65 -18.50 22.46
N GLY A 165 -7.37 -17.33 21.87
CA GLY A 165 -6.72 -17.21 20.57
C GLY A 165 -5.22 -17.03 20.74
N TRP A 166 -4.43 -17.55 19.80
CA TRP A 166 -2.98 -17.36 19.79
C TRP A 166 -2.44 -17.25 18.37
N GLY A 167 -1.21 -16.75 18.25
CA GLY A 167 -0.46 -16.76 17.02
C GLY A 167 1.04 -16.83 17.26
N ALA A 168 1.78 -17.12 16.19
CA ALA A 168 3.24 -17.17 16.19
C ALA A 168 3.81 -16.27 15.08
N PHE A 169 4.97 -15.69 15.34
CA PHE A 169 5.65 -14.78 14.44
C PHE A 169 7.17 -14.94 14.56
N GLN A 170 7.91 -14.62 13.50
CA GLN A 170 9.36 -14.45 13.55
C GLN A 170 9.67 -13.07 14.13
N ALA A 171 10.55 -13.01 15.12
CA ALA A 171 10.98 -11.75 15.72
C ALA A 171 12.27 -11.21 15.07
N LEU A 172 12.35 -9.89 14.93
CA LEU A 172 13.50 -9.14 14.43
C LEU A 172 14.74 -9.28 15.33
N ASN A 173 14.51 -9.52 16.62
CA ASN A 173 15.53 -9.48 17.65
C ASN A 173 15.18 -10.38 18.84
N ASP A 174 16.11 -10.47 19.79
CA ASP A 174 15.95 -11.25 21.03
C ASP A 174 15.03 -10.55 22.08
N GLU A 175 14.42 -9.41 21.73
CA GLU A 175 13.50 -8.65 22.58
C GLU A 175 12.02 -8.91 22.24
N GLY A 176 11.75 -9.62 21.13
CA GLY A 176 10.40 -10.00 20.73
C GLY A 176 9.69 -8.96 19.87
N ASP A 177 10.44 -8.05 19.23
CA ASP A 177 9.90 -7.14 18.23
C ASP A 177 9.45 -7.94 17.01
N GLN A 178 8.17 -7.83 16.67
CA GLN A 178 7.57 -8.58 15.58
C GLN A 178 8.18 -8.19 14.22
N ASP A 179 8.62 -9.19 13.46
CA ASP A 179 8.95 -9.07 12.03
C ASP A 179 7.79 -9.58 11.18
N ILE A 180 7.63 -10.90 11.15
CA ILE A 180 6.76 -11.60 10.20
C ILE A 180 5.77 -12.47 10.97
N TRP A 181 4.48 -12.22 10.78
CA TRP A 181 3.42 -13.06 11.36
C TRP A 181 3.23 -14.34 10.55
N LEU A 182 3.31 -15.51 11.20
CA LEU A 182 3.41 -16.82 10.52
C LEU A 182 2.15 -17.68 10.65
N THR A 183 1.32 -17.43 11.66
CA THR A 183 0.02 -18.11 11.81
C THR A 183 -1.09 -17.33 11.10
N PRO A 184 -2.27 -17.94 10.87
CA PRO A 184 -3.45 -17.20 10.43
C PRO A 184 -3.79 -16.09 11.44
N ASN A 185 -4.23 -14.93 10.95
CA ASN A 185 -4.68 -13.80 11.76
C ASN A 185 -6.19 -13.53 11.63
N PHE A 186 -6.86 -14.12 10.63
CA PHE A 186 -8.29 -13.99 10.37
C PHE A 186 -8.95 -15.32 9.95
N PRO A 187 -9.46 -16.13 10.89
CA PRO A 187 -9.31 -16.01 12.34
C PRO A 187 -7.94 -16.54 12.83
N ASN A 188 -7.48 -16.06 13.99
CA ASN A 188 -6.36 -16.68 14.70
C ASN A 188 -6.71 -18.12 15.14
N PRO A 189 -5.73 -19.02 15.27
CA PRO A 189 -5.92 -20.31 15.92
C PRO A 189 -6.54 -20.18 17.32
N VAL A 190 -7.56 -20.99 17.62
CA VAL A 190 -8.32 -20.93 18.89
C VAL A 190 -8.36 -22.29 19.59
N PHE A 191 -8.14 -22.28 20.91
CA PHE A 191 -8.34 -23.45 21.78
C PHE A 191 -9.20 -23.10 23.01
N THR A 192 -9.79 -24.12 23.61
CA THR A 192 -10.62 -24.02 24.80
C THR A 192 -10.06 -24.90 25.92
N VAL A 193 -10.00 -24.35 27.12
CA VAL A 193 -9.69 -25.06 28.37
C VAL A 193 -11.00 -25.30 29.10
N ASP A 194 -11.37 -26.58 29.32
CA ASP A 194 -12.59 -26.96 30.04
C ASP A 194 -12.40 -26.96 31.57
N ALA A 195 -13.51 -26.95 32.32
CA ALA A 195 -13.54 -27.00 33.79
C ALA A 195 -12.81 -28.22 34.40
N ASP A 196 -12.67 -29.31 33.64
CA ASP A 196 -11.96 -30.53 34.06
C ASP A 196 -10.48 -30.54 33.61
N GLY A 197 -9.99 -29.45 33.00
CA GLY A 197 -8.63 -29.31 32.47
C GLY A 197 -8.38 -29.99 31.13
N VAL A 198 -9.45 -30.39 30.44
CA VAL A 198 -9.35 -30.93 29.08
C VAL A 198 -9.16 -29.77 28.11
N ILE A 199 -8.16 -29.87 27.25
CA ILE A 199 -7.87 -28.87 26.22
C ILE A 199 -8.40 -29.39 24.89
N SER A 200 -9.15 -28.56 24.17
CA SER A 200 -9.68 -28.86 22.84
C SER A 200 -9.49 -27.67 21.89
N GLY A 201 -9.53 -27.90 20.59
CA GLY A 201 -9.22 -26.89 19.57
C GLY A 201 -7.76 -26.91 19.11
N GLU A 202 -7.30 -25.79 18.59
CA GLU A 202 -6.03 -25.65 17.88
C GLU A 202 -4.92 -25.22 18.83
N THR A 203 -4.23 -26.21 19.39
CA THR A 203 -3.03 -25.98 20.24
C THR A 203 -1.73 -26.21 19.49
N PHE A 204 -1.81 -26.61 18.22
CA PHE A 204 -0.64 -26.75 17.36
C PHE A 204 -0.93 -26.19 15.97
N TYR A 205 0.09 -25.64 15.34
CA TYR A 205 0.05 -25.19 13.95
C TYR A 205 1.34 -25.65 13.25
N GLU A 206 1.20 -26.27 12.08
CA GLU A 206 2.33 -26.68 11.25
C GLU A 206 2.38 -25.82 9.99
N LEU A 207 3.46 -25.06 9.83
CA LEU A 207 3.72 -24.24 8.67
C LEU A 207 4.44 -25.09 7.61
N ILE A 208 3.72 -25.42 6.53
CA ILE A 208 4.29 -26.03 5.34
C ILE A 208 4.37 -24.96 4.25
N ALA A 209 5.59 -24.62 3.85
CA ALA A 209 5.84 -23.66 2.78
C ALA A 209 6.81 -24.25 1.75
N TYR A 210 6.61 -23.89 0.48
CA TYR A 210 7.41 -24.36 -0.66
C TYR A 210 8.13 -23.20 -1.31
N SER A 211 9.38 -23.41 -1.72
CA SER A 211 10.13 -22.42 -2.49
C SER A 211 9.55 -22.29 -3.89
N VAL A 212 9.05 -21.11 -4.22
CA VAL A 212 8.59 -20.70 -5.54
C VAL A 212 9.59 -19.72 -6.13
N GLU A 213 10.03 -19.98 -7.35
CA GLU A 213 10.91 -19.10 -8.10
C GLU A 213 10.08 -18.23 -9.05
N PHE A 214 10.21 -16.91 -8.89
CA PHE A 214 9.67 -15.92 -9.80
C PHE A 214 10.78 -15.41 -10.71
N LYS A 215 10.49 -15.31 -12.01
CA LYS A 215 11.47 -14.96 -13.03
C LYS A 215 11.04 -13.71 -13.79
N ILE A 216 11.88 -12.69 -13.83
CA ILE A 216 11.65 -11.48 -14.62
C ILE A 216 12.74 -11.36 -15.67
N ASN A 217 12.38 -11.53 -16.95
CA ASN A 217 13.29 -11.33 -18.07
C ASN A 217 13.20 -9.87 -18.53
N ASP A 218 14.26 -9.09 -18.33
CA ASP A 218 14.36 -7.70 -18.76
C ASP A 218 14.92 -7.59 -20.19
N GLY A 219 14.02 -7.33 -21.14
CA GLY A 219 14.37 -7.05 -22.53
C GLY A 219 14.85 -5.61 -22.79
N THR A 220 14.70 -4.69 -21.84
CA THR A 220 15.19 -3.31 -21.94
C THR A 220 16.70 -3.21 -21.64
N ALA A 221 17.23 -4.15 -20.84
CA ALA A 221 18.61 -4.15 -20.34
C ALA A 221 18.97 -2.88 -19.55
N SER A 222 17.97 -2.26 -18.92
CA SER A 222 18.11 -0.97 -18.24
C SER A 222 17.32 -0.90 -16.93
N LEU A 223 16.59 -1.96 -16.56
CA LEU A 223 15.96 -2.03 -15.25
C LEU A 223 17.04 -2.22 -14.18
N ASP A 224 16.93 -1.43 -13.12
CA ASP A 224 17.72 -1.58 -11.91
C ASP A 224 17.01 -2.54 -10.93
N SER A 225 17.52 -2.65 -9.70
CA SER A 225 17.04 -3.55 -8.64
C SER A 225 15.52 -3.79 -8.65
N ILE A 226 15.12 -5.03 -8.93
CA ILE A 226 13.72 -5.46 -9.01
C ILE A 226 13.29 -6.11 -7.70
N TYR A 227 12.04 -5.88 -7.30
CA TYR A 227 11.37 -6.66 -6.27
C TYR A 227 9.98 -7.07 -6.72
N ILE A 228 9.40 -8.08 -6.08
CA ILE A 228 8.00 -8.47 -6.30
C ILE A 228 7.16 -8.29 -5.05
N LYS A 229 5.89 -8.02 -5.26
CA LYS A 229 4.83 -8.06 -4.25
C LYS A 229 3.85 -9.14 -4.63
N LEU A 230 3.33 -9.84 -3.64
CA LEU A 230 2.37 -10.92 -3.85
C LEU A 230 1.42 -11.03 -2.66
N GLY A 231 0.27 -11.65 -2.89
CA GLY A 231 -0.71 -11.90 -1.85
C GLY A 231 -1.60 -13.09 -2.19
N SER A 232 -2.35 -13.54 -1.18
CA SER A 232 -3.38 -14.58 -1.28
C SER A 232 -4.40 -14.36 -0.16
N THR A 233 -5.58 -14.94 -0.31
CA THR A 233 -6.56 -15.08 0.77
C THR A 233 -6.21 -16.21 1.74
N ASP A 234 -5.33 -17.13 1.34
CA ASP A 234 -5.08 -18.38 2.05
C ASP A 234 -3.89 -18.29 3.02
N PHE A 235 -3.02 -17.28 2.87
CA PHE A 235 -1.84 -17.09 3.72
C PHE A 235 -1.63 -15.64 4.15
N SER A 236 -1.07 -15.46 5.34
CA SER A 236 -0.80 -14.15 5.96
C SER A 236 0.53 -13.53 5.54
N TYR A 237 1.47 -14.33 5.04
CA TYR A 237 2.79 -13.88 4.58
C TYR A 237 3.33 -14.74 3.42
N PRO A 238 4.04 -14.13 2.43
CA PRO A 238 4.21 -12.70 2.22
C PRO A 238 2.89 -12.04 1.82
N ASN A 239 2.68 -10.79 2.20
CA ASN A 239 1.51 -10.02 1.77
C ASN A 239 1.93 -8.84 0.87
N TRP A 240 0.94 -8.12 0.34
CA TRP A 240 1.16 -7.07 -0.66
C TRP A 240 2.00 -5.88 -0.16
N GLU A 241 2.19 -5.75 1.15
CA GLU A 241 2.99 -4.69 1.75
C GLU A 241 4.49 -5.03 1.75
N VAL A 242 4.84 -6.29 1.51
CA VAL A 242 6.22 -6.81 1.61
C VAL A 242 6.91 -6.75 0.24
N ASN A 243 8.06 -6.07 0.20
CA ASN A 243 8.93 -6.05 -0.98
C ASN A 243 9.89 -7.24 -0.97
N ASN A 244 9.73 -8.17 -1.93
CA ASN A 244 10.58 -9.35 -2.07
C ASN A 244 11.62 -9.12 -3.17
N TYR A 245 12.83 -8.72 -2.78
CA TYR A 245 13.89 -8.37 -3.73
C TYR A 245 14.42 -9.57 -4.52
N CYS A 246 14.64 -9.34 -5.81
CA CYS A 246 15.13 -10.34 -6.75
C CYS A 246 16.64 -10.19 -6.95
N ASP A 247 17.30 -11.29 -7.30
CA ASP A 247 18.73 -11.37 -7.55
C ASP A 247 19.02 -11.47 -9.06
N ASP A 248 19.98 -10.69 -9.55
CA ASP A 248 20.58 -10.76 -10.90
C ASP A 248 22.12 -10.83 -10.76
N SER A 249 22.58 -11.77 -9.95
CA SER A 249 24.00 -11.95 -9.63
C SER A 249 24.88 -12.34 -10.84
N ASP A 250 24.28 -12.87 -11.91
CA ASP A 250 24.99 -13.19 -13.16
C ASP A 250 24.90 -12.09 -14.23
N SER A 251 24.13 -11.02 -13.97
CA SER A 251 24.03 -9.82 -14.81
C SER A 251 23.64 -10.16 -16.25
N ASP A 252 22.72 -11.11 -16.40
CA ASP A 252 22.20 -11.55 -17.70
C ASP A 252 20.83 -10.92 -18.03
N ASN A 253 20.40 -9.97 -17.20
CA ASN A 253 19.10 -9.29 -17.22
C ASN A 253 17.92 -10.23 -16.91
N THR A 254 18.19 -11.34 -16.22
CA THR A 254 17.18 -12.26 -15.69
C THR A 254 17.18 -12.18 -14.17
N TRP A 255 16.15 -11.58 -13.62
CA TRP A 255 16.00 -11.45 -12.18
C TRP A 255 15.24 -12.65 -11.61
N ILE A 256 15.77 -13.24 -10.53
CA ILE A 256 15.18 -14.40 -9.87
C ILE A 256 14.85 -14.04 -8.43
N CYS A 257 13.60 -14.23 -8.03
CA CYS A 257 13.13 -14.04 -6.66
C CYS A 257 12.66 -15.39 -6.12
N SER A 258 13.31 -15.91 -5.09
CA SER A 258 12.94 -17.18 -4.45
C SER A 258 12.20 -16.91 -3.15
N ILE A 259 10.94 -17.33 -3.08
CA ILE A 259 10.05 -17.02 -1.95
C ILE A 259 9.39 -18.31 -1.46
N PHE A 260 9.26 -18.44 -0.15
CA PHE A 260 8.54 -19.56 0.47
C PHE A 260 7.06 -19.22 0.63
N LEU A 261 6.20 -20.00 -0.01
CA LEU A 261 4.74 -19.78 -0.02
C LEU A 261 4.00 -21.00 0.54
N GLN A 262 2.93 -20.75 1.29
CA GLN A 262 1.97 -21.78 1.66
C GLN A 262 1.12 -22.19 0.44
N PRO A 263 0.61 -23.43 0.38
CA PRO A 263 -0.36 -23.83 -0.63
C PRO A 263 -1.54 -22.86 -0.69
N SER A 264 -1.97 -22.54 -1.90
CA SER A 264 -3.08 -21.63 -2.14
C SER A 264 -3.73 -21.90 -3.49
N GLU A 265 -5.06 -21.78 -3.54
CA GLU A 265 -5.81 -21.87 -4.79
C GLU A 265 -5.57 -20.67 -5.71
N LEU A 266 -5.23 -19.51 -5.12
CA LEU A 266 -4.98 -18.28 -5.86
C LEU A 266 -3.88 -17.44 -5.18
N VAL A 267 -2.79 -17.24 -5.90
CA VAL A 267 -1.72 -16.29 -5.58
C VAL A 267 -1.62 -15.28 -6.69
N TYR A 268 -1.73 -14.00 -6.34
CA TYR A 268 -1.55 -12.89 -7.27
C TYR A 268 -0.24 -12.16 -6.96
N TRP A 269 0.48 -11.72 -7.99
CA TRP A 269 1.77 -11.06 -7.85
C TRP A 269 2.06 -10.02 -8.94
N LYS A 270 2.95 -9.08 -8.62
CA LYS A 270 3.47 -8.04 -9.51
C LYS A 270 4.95 -7.80 -9.28
N ALA A 271 5.65 -7.37 -10.32
CA ALA A 271 7.03 -6.93 -10.23
C ALA A 271 7.13 -5.40 -10.25
N PHE A 272 8.10 -4.87 -9.51
CA PHE A 272 8.35 -3.46 -9.37
C PHE A 272 9.85 -3.19 -9.44
N GLU A 273 10.20 -2.04 -10.00
CA GLU A 273 11.55 -1.48 -9.86
C GLU A 273 11.69 -0.75 -8.52
N VAL A 274 12.91 -0.60 -8.00
CA VAL A 274 13.19 0.05 -6.71
C VAL A 274 12.63 1.48 -6.56
N ASN A 275 12.38 2.17 -7.67
CA ASN A 275 11.75 3.50 -7.71
C ASN A 275 10.21 3.45 -7.57
N GLY A 276 9.61 2.26 -7.52
CA GLY A 276 8.17 2.04 -7.38
C GLY A 276 7.42 1.81 -8.69
N THR A 277 8.10 1.83 -9.84
CA THR A 277 7.48 1.59 -11.15
C THR A 277 6.92 0.18 -11.24
N ASP A 278 5.63 0.05 -11.54
CA ASP A 278 4.97 -1.24 -11.80
C ASP A 278 5.39 -1.78 -13.18
N LEU A 279 6.18 -2.85 -13.15
CA LEU A 279 6.75 -3.48 -14.34
C LEU A 279 5.71 -4.24 -15.18
N ASN A 280 4.64 -4.73 -14.56
CA ASN A 280 3.53 -5.36 -15.27
C ASN A 280 2.78 -4.31 -16.10
N SER A 281 2.58 -3.12 -15.51
CA SER A 281 1.90 -2.02 -16.17
C SER A 281 2.64 -1.51 -17.41
N LEU A 282 3.98 -1.59 -17.45
CA LEU A 282 4.78 -1.22 -18.63
C LEU A 282 4.36 -1.98 -19.90
N ILE A 283 3.88 -3.22 -19.73
CA ILE A 283 3.50 -4.11 -20.83
C ILE A 283 1.99 -4.32 -20.93
N ASN A 284 1.21 -3.50 -20.23
CA ASN A 284 -0.25 -3.61 -20.16
C ASN A 284 -0.73 -4.98 -19.66
N GLU A 285 0.00 -5.55 -18.70
CA GLU A 285 -0.43 -6.73 -17.94
C GLU A 285 -0.92 -6.30 -16.56
N ASP A 286 -1.95 -6.98 -16.06
CA ASP A 286 -2.49 -6.76 -14.72
C ASP A 286 -1.69 -7.60 -13.68
N ASN A 287 -2.30 -7.91 -12.52
CA ASN A 287 -1.71 -8.88 -11.59
C ASN A 287 -1.56 -10.23 -12.29
N LEU A 288 -0.40 -10.87 -12.13
CA LEU A 288 -0.21 -12.24 -12.59
C LEU A 288 -0.71 -13.20 -11.53
N GLU A 289 -1.38 -14.27 -11.95
CA GLU A 289 -2.00 -15.23 -11.06
C GLU A 289 -1.48 -16.64 -11.30
N PHE A 290 -1.32 -17.40 -10.21
CA PHE A 290 -1.05 -18.82 -10.27
C PHE A 290 -1.60 -19.53 -9.02
N SER A 291 -1.60 -20.86 -9.03
CA SER A 291 -1.95 -21.68 -7.88
C SER A 291 -0.76 -22.52 -7.42
N LEU A 292 -0.71 -22.79 -6.12
CA LEU A 292 0.31 -23.62 -5.50
C LEU A 292 -0.38 -24.78 -4.78
N SER A 293 -0.12 -26.01 -5.24
CA SER A 293 -0.76 -27.19 -4.66
C SER A 293 -0.23 -27.54 -3.27
N GLU A 294 -0.97 -28.38 -2.54
CA GLU A 294 -0.53 -28.99 -1.27
C GLU A 294 0.76 -29.82 -1.38
N GLU A 295 1.20 -30.15 -2.59
CA GLU A 295 2.45 -30.88 -2.85
C GLU A 295 3.59 -29.94 -3.30
N GLY A 296 3.36 -28.62 -3.32
CA GLY A 296 4.32 -27.62 -3.78
C GLY A 296 4.49 -27.54 -5.29
N ILE A 297 3.48 -27.97 -6.05
CA ILE A 297 3.51 -27.95 -7.52
C ILE A 297 2.85 -26.66 -8.00
N TYR A 298 3.55 -25.92 -8.87
CA TYR A 298 3.07 -24.71 -9.54
C TYR A 298 3.48 -24.68 -11.01
N ASP A 299 2.85 -23.81 -11.80
CA ASP A 299 3.25 -23.57 -13.20
C ASP A 299 4.33 -22.48 -13.28
N ALA A 300 5.52 -22.87 -13.74
CA ALA A 300 6.65 -21.96 -13.90
C ALA A 300 6.42 -20.88 -14.97
N GLU A 301 5.54 -21.12 -15.95
CA GLU A 301 5.21 -20.11 -16.96
C GLU A 301 4.40 -18.95 -16.35
N LEU A 302 3.53 -19.23 -15.37
CA LEU A 302 2.70 -18.23 -14.68
C LEU A 302 3.46 -17.42 -13.60
N THR A 303 4.65 -17.88 -13.25
CA THR A 303 5.60 -17.19 -12.34
C THR A 303 6.73 -16.50 -13.11
N THR A 304 6.58 -16.37 -14.43
CA THR A 304 7.55 -15.68 -15.29
C THR A 304 6.95 -14.45 -15.94
N LEU A 305 7.55 -13.28 -15.71
CA LEU A 305 7.27 -12.02 -16.42
C LEU A 305 8.36 -11.75 -17.47
N SER A 306 7.98 -11.34 -18.68
CA SER A 306 8.95 -10.96 -19.72
C SER A 306 8.62 -9.57 -20.24
N ILE A 307 9.53 -8.63 -20.00
CA ILE A 307 9.38 -7.24 -20.44
C ILE A 307 10.08 -7.11 -21.79
N PRO A 308 9.35 -6.83 -22.90
CA PRO A 308 9.98 -6.55 -24.18
C PRO A 308 10.70 -5.20 -24.12
N ASP A 309 11.49 -4.90 -25.14
CA ASP A 309 11.98 -3.54 -25.36
C ASP A 309 10.78 -2.59 -25.54
N VAL A 310 10.55 -1.72 -24.56
CA VAL A 310 9.40 -0.78 -24.47
C VAL A 310 9.77 0.64 -24.88
N GLY A 311 10.88 0.83 -25.62
CA GLY A 311 11.29 2.12 -26.18
C GLY A 311 12.48 2.74 -25.46
N GLU A 312 12.84 3.95 -25.85
CA GLU A 312 14.00 4.66 -25.26
C GLU A 312 13.64 5.27 -23.92
N TRP A 313 14.62 5.30 -23.00
CA TRP A 313 14.51 6.05 -21.76
C TRP A 313 14.56 7.55 -22.05
N ILE A 314 13.43 8.23 -21.86
CA ILE A 314 13.26 9.66 -22.13
C ILE A 314 12.83 10.41 -20.87
N THR A 315 13.02 11.72 -20.87
CA THR A 315 12.52 12.60 -19.80
C THR A 315 11.60 13.63 -20.42
N ASN A 316 10.36 13.68 -19.93
CA ASN A 316 9.36 14.63 -20.37
C ASN A 316 8.82 15.40 -19.17
N SER A 317 8.48 16.67 -19.39
CA SER A 317 7.63 17.42 -18.47
C SER A 317 6.18 17.01 -18.71
N VAL A 318 5.61 16.18 -17.86
CA VAL A 318 4.19 15.81 -17.92
C VAL A 318 3.36 16.80 -17.12
N ARG A 319 2.45 17.51 -17.78
CA ARG A 319 1.54 18.46 -17.14
C ARG A 319 0.19 17.79 -16.92
N PHE A 320 -0.10 17.48 -15.66
CA PHE A 320 -1.42 16.99 -15.25
C PHE A 320 -2.34 18.17 -15.00
N GLU A 321 -3.53 18.15 -15.59
CA GLU A 321 -4.59 19.13 -15.40
C GLU A 321 -5.91 18.44 -15.06
N VAL A 322 -6.57 18.93 -14.00
CA VAL A 322 -7.88 18.42 -13.58
C VAL A 322 -8.88 19.56 -13.42
N ASP A 323 -10.03 19.43 -14.08
CA ASP A 323 -11.16 20.34 -13.93
C ASP A 323 -12.01 19.93 -12.71
N MET A 324 -12.10 20.85 -11.74
CA MET A 324 -12.85 20.68 -10.50
C MET A 324 -14.19 21.43 -10.49
N THR A 325 -14.60 22.01 -11.64
CA THR A 325 -15.78 22.89 -11.74
C THR A 325 -17.03 22.32 -11.06
N GLU A 326 -17.30 21.03 -11.29
CA GLU A 326 -18.48 20.35 -10.77
C GLU A 326 -18.34 19.84 -9.33
N TRP A 327 -17.19 20.05 -8.67
CA TRP A 327 -16.93 19.51 -7.33
C TRP A 327 -16.72 20.60 -6.26
N LEU A 328 -16.63 21.87 -6.69
CA LEU A 328 -16.36 23.01 -5.83
C LEU A 328 -17.56 23.41 -4.95
N ASP A 329 -17.32 23.51 -3.65
CA ASP A 329 -18.22 24.12 -2.65
C ASP A 329 -17.93 25.64 -2.55
N GLU A 330 -18.30 26.36 -3.61
CA GLU A 330 -18.21 27.82 -3.71
C GLU A 330 -19.58 28.44 -4.04
N GLU A 331 -19.80 29.68 -3.58
CA GLU A 331 -21.06 30.39 -3.80
C GLU A 331 -21.33 30.62 -5.29
N GLY A 332 -22.49 30.15 -5.77
CA GLY A 332 -22.95 30.35 -7.15
C GLY A 332 -22.62 29.20 -8.10
N LEU A 333 -21.94 28.14 -7.63
CA LEU A 333 -21.75 26.90 -8.38
C LEU A 333 -22.91 25.92 -8.12
N SER A 334 -23.26 25.13 -9.14
CA SER A 334 -24.39 24.19 -9.11
C SER A 334 -23.98 22.72 -9.07
N GLY A 335 -22.68 22.45 -8.95
CA GLY A 335 -22.12 21.11 -8.90
C GLY A 335 -22.36 20.39 -7.56
N ILE A 336 -21.57 19.35 -7.33
CA ILE A 336 -21.52 18.53 -6.13
C ILE A 336 -20.56 19.19 -5.11
N PRO A 337 -21.05 19.76 -4.01
CA PRO A 337 -20.24 20.67 -3.21
C PRO A 337 -19.44 19.92 -2.12
N ILE A 338 -18.37 19.22 -2.52
CA ILE A 338 -17.52 18.44 -1.60
C ILE A 338 -16.11 19.00 -1.41
N PHE A 339 -15.60 19.79 -2.35
CA PHE A 339 -14.23 20.29 -2.34
C PHE A 339 -14.18 21.81 -2.15
N SER A 340 -13.34 22.33 -1.23
CA SER A 340 -13.21 23.77 -1.02
C SER A 340 -11.78 24.24 -0.82
N VAL A 341 -11.35 25.11 -1.74
CA VAL A 341 -10.06 25.83 -1.62
C VAL A 341 -10.06 26.75 -0.39
N ALA A 342 -11.20 27.34 -0.03
CA ALA A 342 -11.30 28.26 1.11
C ALA A 342 -11.10 27.56 2.46
N ARG A 343 -11.42 26.26 2.54
CA ARG A 343 -11.19 25.41 3.72
C ARG A 343 -9.85 24.69 3.69
N ASN A 344 -8.98 25.02 2.73
CA ASN A 344 -7.65 24.43 2.59
C ASN A 344 -7.69 22.93 2.25
N ASP A 345 -8.66 22.51 1.43
CA ASP A 345 -8.61 21.21 0.77
C ASP A 345 -7.57 21.21 -0.35
N GLU A 346 -6.95 20.06 -0.59
CA GLU A 346 -5.94 19.89 -1.64
C GLU A 346 -6.46 18.96 -2.74
N VAL A 347 -6.20 19.33 -3.99
CA VAL A 347 -6.29 18.40 -5.11
C VAL A 347 -4.88 17.91 -5.40
N GLN A 348 -4.75 16.60 -5.53
CA GLN A 348 -3.48 15.93 -5.71
C GLN A 348 -3.56 15.03 -6.94
N VAL A 349 -2.42 14.85 -7.59
CA VAL A 349 -2.18 13.75 -8.54
C VAL A 349 -1.22 12.75 -7.89
N ARG A 350 -1.53 11.47 -8.00
CA ARG A 350 -0.76 10.37 -7.44
C ARG A 350 -0.61 9.29 -8.49
N GLY A 351 0.58 8.73 -8.63
CA GLY A 351 0.88 7.74 -9.66
C GLY A 351 2.23 7.10 -9.48
N ASP A 352 2.70 6.41 -10.51
CA ASP A 352 3.89 5.57 -10.42
C ASP A 352 5.16 6.36 -10.03
N TRP A 353 5.27 7.63 -10.45
CA TRP A 353 6.45 8.48 -10.18
C TRP A 353 6.58 8.96 -8.73
N ASN A 354 5.49 8.94 -7.95
CA ASN A 354 5.50 9.38 -6.56
C ASN A 354 5.09 8.27 -5.58
N GLY A 355 5.10 7.02 -6.05
CA GLY A 355 4.74 5.85 -5.25
C GLY A 355 3.30 5.90 -4.71
N TRP A 356 2.39 6.53 -5.46
CA TRP A 356 0.97 6.67 -5.08
C TRP A 356 0.72 7.45 -3.77
N GLY A 357 1.69 8.27 -3.34
CA GLY A 357 1.63 9.03 -2.09
C GLY A 357 1.83 10.54 -2.29
N ASP A 358 1.76 11.28 -1.17
CA ASP A 358 2.03 12.72 -1.11
C ASP A 358 3.30 13.04 -0.32
N GLY A 359 4.24 12.08 -0.24
CA GLY A 359 5.51 12.23 0.50
C GLY A 359 6.39 13.37 0.00
N ASP A 360 6.28 13.72 -1.28
CA ASP A 360 6.81 14.96 -1.86
C ASP A 360 5.67 15.80 -2.43
N ALA A 361 5.32 16.88 -1.72
CA ALA A 361 4.26 17.80 -2.11
C ALA A 361 4.47 18.39 -3.51
N SER A 362 5.72 18.57 -3.95
CA SER A 362 6.03 19.17 -5.24
C SER A 362 5.71 18.27 -6.44
N ASN A 363 5.57 16.97 -6.19
CA ASN A 363 5.21 15.96 -7.20
C ASN A 363 3.79 15.41 -7.02
N SER A 364 2.96 16.05 -6.18
CA SER A 364 1.60 15.58 -5.91
C SER A 364 0.58 16.71 -5.82
N ILE A 365 0.84 17.79 -5.07
CA ILE A 365 -0.15 18.84 -4.81
C ILE A 365 -0.31 19.73 -6.04
N MET A 366 -1.53 19.81 -6.56
CA MET A 366 -1.85 20.59 -7.75
C MET A 366 -2.28 22.02 -7.39
N ILE A 367 -1.99 22.98 -8.27
CA ILE A 367 -2.25 24.40 -8.03
C ILE A 367 -3.36 24.88 -8.97
N ARG A 368 -4.37 25.56 -8.41
CA ARG A 368 -5.44 26.19 -9.20
C ARG A 368 -4.88 27.27 -10.11
N GLN A 369 -5.14 27.16 -11.40
CA GLN A 369 -4.80 28.18 -12.37
C GLN A 369 -5.62 29.46 -12.12
N PRO A 370 -5.00 30.66 -12.20
CA PRO A 370 -5.69 31.90 -11.90
C PRO A 370 -6.92 32.14 -12.80
N GLY A 371 -8.09 32.32 -12.17
CA GLY A 371 -9.32 32.66 -12.88
C GLY A 371 -10.05 31.47 -13.51
N THR A 372 -9.59 30.24 -13.28
CA THR A 372 -10.24 29.01 -13.74
C THR A 372 -10.56 28.09 -12.55
N ASN A 373 -11.19 26.95 -12.82
CA ASN A 373 -11.40 25.87 -11.86
C ASN A 373 -10.47 24.67 -12.12
N ILE A 374 -9.41 24.90 -12.91
CA ILE A 374 -8.48 23.86 -13.32
C ILE A 374 -7.28 23.90 -12.40
N PHE A 375 -6.90 22.73 -11.90
CA PHE A 375 -5.71 22.53 -11.10
C PHE A 375 -4.65 21.90 -11.98
N SER A 376 -3.42 22.41 -11.93
CA SER A 376 -2.33 21.98 -12.79
C SER A 376 -1.08 21.68 -11.99
N LEU A 377 -0.36 20.63 -12.40
CA LEU A 377 0.96 20.30 -11.90
C LEU A 377 1.85 19.77 -13.04
N PRO A 378 2.91 20.48 -13.44
CA PRO A 378 3.98 19.93 -14.25
C PRO A 378 4.91 19.08 -13.39
N VAL A 379 5.20 17.85 -13.83
CA VAL A 379 6.13 16.92 -13.19
C VAL A 379 7.14 16.45 -14.23
N GLU A 380 8.43 16.49 -13.91
CA GLU A 380 9.47 15.89 -14.74
C GLU A 380 9.49 14.38 -14.49
N ILE A 381 9.18 13.61 -15.53
CA ILE A 381 9.07 12.15 -15.46
C ILE A 381 10.07 11.54 -16.44
N SER A 382 10.96 10.70 -15.91
CA SER A 382 12.00 10.01 -16.67
C SER A 382 11.71 8.52 -16.72
N TYR A 383 11.18 8.02 -17.85
CA TYR A 383 10.91 6.60 -18.05
C TYR A 383 10.93 6.21 -19.55
N PHE A 384 10.55 4.97 -19.88
CA PHE A 384 10.45 4.48 -21.26
C PHE A 384 9.31 5.12 -22.05
N SER A 385 9.62 5.51 -23.30
CA SER A 385 8.71 6.21 -24.20
C SER A 385 7.47 5.42 -24.61
N GLY A 386 7.59 4.10 -24.78
CA GLY A 386 6.52 3.24 -25.29
C GLY A 386 5.64 2.58 -24.22
N ALA A 387 5.94 2.80 -22.94
CA ALA A 387 5.21 2.21 -21.83
C ALA A 387 4.04 3.09 -21.35
N GLN A 388 3.04 2.43 -20.74
CA GLN A 388 1.90 3.09 -20.11
C GLN A 388 2.14 3.22 -18.60
N TYR A 389 2.03 4.44 -18.09
CA TYR A 389 2.14 4.76 -16.67
C TYR A 389 0.78 5.08 -16.10
N GLN A 390 0.59 4.75 -14.83
CA GLN A 390 -0.69 4.85 -14.15
C GLN A 390 -0.73 6.04 -13.19
N TYR A 391 -1.93 6.62 -13.03
CA TYR A 391 -2.17 7.69 -12.08
C TYR A 391 -3.65 7.80 -11.70
N LYS A 392 -3.94 8.55 -10.64
CA LYS A 392 -5.26 9.00 -10.22
C LYS A 392 -5.20 10.38 -9.57
N PHE A 393 -6.32 11.09 -9.64
CA PHE A 393 -6.56 12.27 -8.83
C PHE A 393 -7.07 11.90 -7.43
N TYR A 394 -6.71 12.73 -6.46
CA TYR A 394 -7.04 12.55 -5.06
C TYR A 394 -7.45 13.88 -4.43
N ILE A 395 -8.56 13.91 -3.70
CA ILE A 395 -8.96 15.06 -2.88
C ILE A 395 -8.58 14.80 -1.43
N LYS A 396 -7.68 15.62 -0.90
CA LYS A 396 -7.36 15.63 0.53
C LYS A 396 -8.22 16.67 1.22
N HIS A 397 -9.23 16.20 1.96
CA HIS A 397 -10.09 17.07 2.74
C HIS A 397 -9.38 17.55 4.01
N SER A 398 -9.56 18.83 4.32
CA SER A 398 -9.27 19.40 5.63
C SER A 398 -10.24 18.87 6.69
N GLU A 399 -9.85 18.93 7.97
CA GLU A 399 -10.75 18.62 9.09
C GLU A 399 -12.01 19.50 9.06
N GLU A 400 -11.89 20.77 8.67
CA GLU A 400 -13.04 21.68 8.52
C GLU A 400 -14.00 21.25 7.39
N SER A 401 -13.49 20.73 6.28
CA SER A 401 -14.33 20.17 5.21
C SER A 401 -15.01 18.88 5.64
N ILE A 402 -14.33 18.00 6.37
CA ILE A 402 -14.93 16.78 6.92
C ILE A 402 -16.10 17.16 7.85
N ASP A 403 -15.89 18.05 8.82
CA ASP A 403 -16.95 18.54 9.71
C ASP A 403 -18.13 19.14 8.94
N THR A 404 -17.84 19.89 7.86
CA THR A 404 -18.86 20.52 7.01
C THR A 404 -19.66 19.49 6.22
N LEU A 405 -19.02 18.47 5.68
CA LEU A 405 -19.65 17.36 4.97
C LEU A 405 -20.55 16.57 5.92
N GLU A 406 -20.03 16.24 7.11
CA GLU A 406 -20.78 15.50 8.12
C GLU A 406 -22.02 16.24 8.60
N ALA A 407 -21.90 17.56 8.78
CA ALA A 407 -23.04 18.40 9.13
C ALA A 407 -24.08 18.52 7.99
N ARG A 408 -23.66 18.36 6.73
CA ARG A 408 -24.50 18.54 5.54
C ARG A 408 -25.21 17.26 5.12
N PHE A 409 -24.50 16.14 5.09
CA PHE A 409 -24.97 14.87 4.53
C PHE A 409 -25.07 13.74 5.59
N GLY A 410 -24.62 13.98 6.82
CA GLY A 410 -24.57 12.97 7.88
C GLY A 410 -23.15 12.43 8.10
N ALA A 411 -22.93 11.71 9.18
CA ALA A 411 -21.60 11.19 9.53
C ALA A 411 -20.99 10.39 8.37
N MET A 412 -19.69 10.57 8.11
CA MET A 412 -18.99 9.75 7.14
C MET A 412 -18.92 8.30 7.65
N ASP A 413 -19.03 7.34 6.74
CA ASP A 413 -19.19 5.93 7.12
C ASP A 413 -17.94 5.35 7.78
N SER A 414 -18.11 4.75 8.96
CA SER A 414 -17.03 4.12 9.71
C SER A 414 -16.45 2.87 9.05
N LEU A 415 -17.14 2.28 8.07
CA LEU A 415 -16.65 1.12 7.33
C LEU A 415 -15.43 1.47 6.47
N MET A 416 -15.22 2.74 6.12
CA MET A 416 -14.13 3.17 5.24
C MET A 416 -13.20 4.16 5.95
N ASN A 417 -11.89 3.95 5.81
CA ASN A 417 -10.90 4.90 6.30
C ASN A 417 -11.10 6.27 5.61
N LEU A 418 -11.06 7.35 6.39
CA LEU A 418 -11.15 8.73 5.89
C LEU A 418 -10.15 9.01 4.77
N SER A 419 -8.96 8.39 4.81
CA SER A 419 -7.96 8.50 3.74
C SER A 419 -8.46 8.00 2.38
N ASN A 420 -9.41 7.08 2.32
CA ASN A 420 -9.84 6.42 1.09
C ASN A 420 -10.97 7.18 0.36
N TRP A 421 -11.59 8.16 1.03
CA TRP A 421 -12.63 9.01 0.43
C TRP A 421 -12.11 9.87 -0.72
N GLY A 422 -10.86 10.29 -0.66
CA GLY A 422 -10.28 11.22 -1.63
C GLY A 422 -10.00 10.63 -3.02
N TRP A 423 -9.84 9.31 -3.14
CA TRP A 423 -9.48 8.66 -4.40
C TRP A 423 -10.59 8.75 -5.44
N GLU A 424 -10.24 9.10 -6.68
CA GLU A 424 -11.22 9.10 -7.75
C GLU A 424 -11.62 7.70 -8.22
N ASN A 425 -12.86 7.59 -8.72
CA ASN A 425 -13.38 6.43 -9.45
C ASN A 425 -13.83 6.86 -10.85
N ALA A 426 -12.88 7.06 -11.74
CA ALA A 426 -13.10 7.50 -13.12
C ALA A 426 -14.01 6.51 -13.90
N PRO A 427 -15.23 6.92 -14.33
CA PRO A 427 -16.14 6.08 -15.11
C PRO A 427 -15.54 5.54 -16.41
N LEU A 428 -14.71 6.31 -17.11
CA LEU A 428 -14.04 5.88 -18.34
C LEU A 428 -13.09 4.69 -18.14
N TYR A 429 -12.65 4.47 -16.89
CA TYR A 429 -11.75 3.39 -16.51
C TYR A 429 -12.44 2.34 -15.63
N GLY A 430 -13.77 2.42 -15.49
CA GLY A 430 -14.55 1.52 -14.63
C GLY A 430 -14.11 1.58 -13.16
N GLY A 431 -13.62 2.73 -12.69
CA GLY A 431 -13.05 2.92 -11.35
C GLY A 431 -11.56 2.53 -11.21
N GLY A 432 -10.93 2.00 -12.27
CA GLY A 432 -9.50 1.69 -12.32
C GLY A 432 -8.60 2.92 -12.40
N ASN A 433 -7.29 2.69 -12.51
CA ASN A 433 -6.28 3.74 -12.65
C ASN A 433 -6.30 4.34 -14.06
N ARG A 434 -6.12 5.66 -14.15
CA ARG A 434 -5.92 6.35 -15.43
C ARG A 434 -4.54 6.01 -15.98
N ARG A 435 -4.36 6.19 -17.30
CA ARG A 435 -3.10 5.85 -17.98
C ARG A 435 -2.61 6.98 -18.87
N PHE A 436 -1.30 7.13 -18.99
CA PHE A 436 -0.64 8.02 -19.95
C PHE A 436 0.63 7.39 -20.51
N THR A 437 1.11 7.90 -21.64
CA THR A 437 2.37 7.48 -22.27
C THR A 437 3.27 8.68 -22.46
N LEU A 438 4.59 8.49 -22.33
CA LEU A 438 5.54 9.54 -22.67
C LEU A 438 5.64 9.70 -24.20
N SER A 439 6.06 10.88 -24.67
CA SER A 439 6.12 11.19 -26.10
C SER A 439 7.58 11.31 -26.54
N GLU A 440 7.98 10.55 -27.57
CA GLU A 440 9.31 10.69 -28.18
C GLU A 440 9.46 11.99 -28.97
N SER A 441 8.34 12.55 -29.44
CA SER A 441 8.33 13.74 -30.29
C SER A 441 8.13 15.05 -29.55
N GLU A 442 7.59 15.00 -28.33
CA GLU A 442 7.18 16.19 -27.58
C GLU A 442 7.87 16.22 -26.22
N SER A 443 8.53 17.33 -25.88
CA SER A 443 9.17 17.48 -24.57
C SER A 443 8.17 17.71 -23.43
N ILE A 444 6.94 18.09 -23.75
CA ILE A 444 5.85 18.32 -22.81
C ILE A 444 4.66 17.46 -23.22
N VAL A 445 4.14 16.66 -22.29
CA VAL A 445 2.91 15.88 -22.46
C VAL A 445 1.84 16.48 -21.56
N THR A 446 0.75 16.99 -22.11
CA THR A 446 -0.37 17.52 -21.31
C THR A 446 -1.46 16.48 -21.22
N VAL A 447 -1.88 16.15 -19.99
CA VAL A 447 -3.00 15.26 -19.72
C VAL A 447 -4.04 16.07 -18.98
N ARG A 448 -5.23 16.18 -19.56
CA ARG A 448 -6.28 17.08 -19.07
C ARG A 448 -7.62 16.36 -18.97
N GLU A 449 -8.16 16.29 -17.77
CA GLU A 449 -9.34 15.49 -17.43
C GLU A 449 -10.28 16.23 -16.47
N GLY A 450 -11.50 15.75 -16.31
CA GLY A 450 -12.37 16.14 -15.18
C GLY A 450 -12.19 15.17 -14.00
N TYR A 451 -12.29 15.65 -12.76
CA TYR A 451 -12.34 14.73 -11.62
C TYR A 451 -13.57 13.82 -11.74
N TYR A 452 -13.39 12.50 -11.68
CA TYR A 452 -14.43 11.49 -12.03
C TYR A 452 -14.95 11.59 -13.48
N ASP A 453 -14.13 12.10 -14.42
CA ASP A 453 -14.51 12.32 -15.83
C ASP A 453 -15.74 13.23 -15.99
N LEU A 454 -16.04 14.06 -14.98
CA LEU A 454 -17.24 14.88 -14.95
C LEU A 454 -16.97 16.22 -15.68
N PRO A 455 -17.56 16.44 -16.87
CA PRO A 455 -17.40 17.72 -17.56
C PRO A 455 -18.25 18.81 -16.91
N PRO A 456 -17.93 20.09 -17.12
CA PRO A 456 -18.82 21.20 -16.75
C PRO A 456 -20.24 21.00 -17.31
N GLY A 457 -21.26 21.08 -16.44
CA GLY A 457 -22.66 20.81 -16.75
C GLY A 457 -23.07 19.33 -16.62
N GLY A 458 -22.14 18.43 -16.25
CA GLY A 458 -22.38 17.00 -16.06
C GLY A 458 -23.11 16.63 -14.76
N VAL A 459 -23.54 17.60 -13.95
CA VAL A 459 -24.24 17.36 -12.69
C VAL A 459 -25.75 17.54 -12.86
N ILE A 460 -26.50 16.57 -12.34
CA ILE A 460 -27.94 16.72 -12.13
C ILE A 460 -28.13 17.65 -10.93
N PRO A 461 -28.73 18.84 -11.09
CA PRO A 461 -28.64 19.90 -10.09
C PRO A 461 -29.55 19.66 -8.87
N PHE A 462 -29.23 20.34 -7.76
CA PHE A 462 -30.00 20.29 -6.52
C PHE A 462 -31.50 20.56 -6.74
N GLY A 463 -32.35 19.77 -6.09
CA GLY A 463 -33.81 19.88 -6.19
C GLY A 463 -34.43 19.21 -7.42
N THR A 464 -33.64 18.41 -8.15
CA THR A 464 -34.11 17.52 -9.23
C THR A 464 -34.25 16.12 -8.66
N ASP A 465 -35.45 15.55 -8.72
CA ASP A 465 -35.71 14.17 -8.30
C ASP A 465 -35.92 13.30 -9.55
N LEU A 466 -35.16 12.21 -9.67
CA LEU A 466 -35.20 11.30 -10.81
C LEU A 466 -35.35 9.85 -10.34
N THR A 467 -36.18 9.08 -11.06
CA THR A 467 -36.19 7.63 -10.94
C THR A 467 -35.26 7.00 -11.97
N LEU A 468 -34.21 6.33 -11.51
CA LEU A 468 -33.28 5.57 -12.33
C LEU A 468 -33.69 4.09 -12.34
N SER A 469 -33.91 3.54 -13.53
CA SER A 469 -34.34 2.16 -13.72
C SER A 469 -33.29 1.33 -14.45
N TYR A 470 -32.95 0.18 -13.85
CA TYR A 470 -31.91 -0.75 -14.27
C TYR A 470 -32.54 -2.11 -14.58
N SER A 471 -31.92 -2.88 -15.49
CA SER A 471 -32.35 -4.25 -15.76
C SER A 471 -31.20 -5.13 -16.24
N VAL A 472 -31.20 -6.40 -15.87
CA VAL A 472 -30.19 -7.40 -16.27
C VAL A 472 -30.84 -8.69 -16.73
N ASP A 473 -30.27 -9.27 -17.79
CA ASP A 473 -30.60 -10.59 -18.32
C ASP A 473 -29.53 -11.60 -17.91
N LEU A 474 -29.96 -12.59 -17.13
CA LEU A 474 -29.18 -13.70 -16.59
C LEU A 474 -29.42 -15.01 -17.36
N SER A 475 -30.08 -14.98 -18.52
CA SER A 475 -30.46 -16.21 -19.26
C SER A 475 -29.27 -17.02 -19.78
N ASN A 476 -28.06 -16.45 -19.79
CA ASN A 476 -26.82 -17.12 -20.14
C ASN A 476 -26.11 -17.77 -18.93
N GLU A 477 -26.56 -17.51 -17.70
CA GLU A 477 -25.90 -17.95 -16.47
C GLU A 477 -26.43 -19.31 -16.00
N ASN A 478 -25.64 -20.36 -16.22
CA ASN A 478 -26.05 -21.74 -15.91
C ASN A 478 -26.14 -22.03 -14.40
N LEU A 479 -25.49 -21.23 -13.57
CA LEU A 479 -25.45 -21.39 -12.11
C LEU A 479 -26.51 -20.55 -11.39
N PHE A 480 -27.23 -19.69 -12.12
CA PHE A 480 -28.33 -18.91 -11.58
C PHE A 480 -29.58 -19.79 -11.45
N ASP A 481 -30.17 -19.82 -10.24
CA ASP A 481 -31.33 -20.65 -9.92
C ASP A 481 -32.65 -19.86 -9.81
N GLY A 482 -32.61 -18.54 -10.02
CA GLY A 482 -33.78 -17.67 -10.02
C GLY A 482 -34.11 -16.97 -8.70
N ASP A 483 -33.33 -17.19 -7.62
CA ASP A 483 -33.78 -16.82 -6.28
C ASP A 483 -33.30 -15.46 -5.75
N SER A 484 -32.08 -15.00 -6.05
CA SER A 484 -31.56 -13.76 -5.44
C SER A 484 -30.58 -13.02 -6.34
N VAL A 485 -30.93 -11.77 -6.68
CA VAL A 485 -30.12 -10.87 -7.51
C VAL A 485 -30.08 -9.50 -6.86
N ARG A 486 -28.92 -8.86 -6.90
CA ARG A 486 -28.66 -7.54 -6.34
C ARG A 486 -27.97 -6.66 -7.35
N ILE A 487 -28.21 -5.36 -7.22
CA ILE A 487 -27.38 -4.32 -7.82
C ILE A 487 -26.57 -3.66 -6.71
N ILE A 488 -25.33 -3.34 -7.02
CA ILE A 488 -24.38 -2.70 -6.12
C ILE A 488 -24.01 -1.35 -6.72
N LEU A 489 -24.38 -0.26 -6.07
CA LEU A 489 -23.95 1.08 -6.47
C LEU A 489 -22.55 1.33 -5.90
N LYS A 490 -21.59 1.67 -6.77
CA LYS A 490 -20.15 1.76 -6.45
C LYS A 490 -19.64 3.20 -6.26
N ASP A 491 -20.44 4.21 -6.59
CA ASP A 491 -20.04 5.60 -6.37
C ASP A 491 -20.27 6.03 -4.92
N LYS A 492 -19.18 6.06 -4.14
CA LYS A 492 -19.16 6.47 -2.74
C LYS A 492 -19.74 7.87 -2.49
N TRP A 493 -19.48 8.83 -3.38
CA TRP A 493 -19.97 10.20 -3.17
C TRP A 493 -21.48 10.27 -3.37
N THR A 494 -21.98 9.64 -4.42
CA THR A 494 -23.41 9.53 -4.65
C THR A 494 -24.09 8.76 -3.50
N ASN A 495 -23.58 7.59 -3.11
CA ASN A 495 -24.15 6.81 -2.00
C ASN A 495 -24.22 7.62 -0.69
N TYR A 496 -23.15 8.35 -0.36
CA TYR A 496 -23.08 9.20 0.82
C TYR A 496 -24.06 10.38 0.77
N ILE A 497 -24.10 11.12 -0.35
CA ILE A 497 -24.98 12.29 -0.51
C ILE A 497 -26.46 11.88 -0.51
N GLN A 498 -26.79 10.73 -1.10
CA GLN A 498 -28.15 10.19 -1.08
C GLN A 498 -28.53 9.59 0.29
N GLY A 499 -27.56 9.37 1.18
CA GLY A 499 -27.79 8.72 2.48
C GLY A 499 -28.18 7.24 2.36
N PHE A 500 -27.66 6.55 1.34
CA PHE A 500 -27.87 5.11 1.20
C PHE A 500 -27.14 4.33 2.28
N GLU A 501 -27.72 3.21 2.71
CA GLU A 501 -27.07 2.31 3.66
C GLU A 501 -25.90 1.62 2.96
N ASN A 502 -24.68 1.90 3.42
CA ASN A 502 -23.50 1.17 2.96
C ASN A 502 -23.42 -0.16 3.70
N THR A 503 -23.05 -1.20 2.97
CA THR A 503 -23.14 -2.58 3.46
C THR A 503 -21.80 -3.30 3.48
N SER A 504 -20.82 -2.79 2.74
CA SER A 504 -19.48 -3.34 2.64
C SER A 504 -18.52 -2.27 2.12
N VAL A 505 -17.23 -2.47 2.40
CA VAL A 505 -16.13 -1.82 1.67
C VAL A 505 -15.38 -2.92 0.97
N ASN A 506 -15.45 -2.90 -0.36
CA ASN A 506 -14.60 -3.73 -1.20
C ASN A 506 -13.74 -2.79 -2.02
N ASP A 507 -12.48 -3.17 -2.18
CA ASP A 507 -11.56 -2.46 -3.05
C ASP A 507 -11.44 -0.96 -2.76
N ASP A 508 -11.39 -0.62 -1.46
CA ASP A 508 -11.29 0.74 -0.93
C ASP A 508 -12.45 1.68 -1.30
N ASN A 509 -13.60 1.15 -1.70
CA ASN A 509 -14.80 1.92 -2.02
C ASN A 509 -16.02 1.48 -1.21
N LEU A 510 -16.81 2.46 -0.76
CA LEU A 510 -18.11 2.22 -0.11
C LEU A 510 -19.17 1.80 -1.12
N GLU A 511 -19.93 0.77 -0.75
CA GLU A 511 -20.91 0.16 -1.63
C GLU A 511 -22.28 0.03 -0.97
N SER A 512 -23.32 0.41 -1.72
CA SER A 512 -24.71 0.23 -1.33
C SER A 512 -25.34 -0.89 -2.16
N ARG A 513 -25.91 -1.90 -1.49
CA ARG A 513 -26.47 -3.10 -2.12
C ARG A 513 -27.99 -3.07 -2.06
N PHE A 514 -28.63 -3.35 -3.19
CA PHE A 514 -30.08 -3.34 -3.29
C PHE A 514 -30.59 -4.61 -3.97
N ASP A 515 -31.61 -5.25 -3.38
CA ASP A 515 -32.25 -6.42 -3.97
C ASP A 515 -33.07 -6.03 -5.20
N ALA A 516 -32.92 -6.80 -6.27
CA ALA A 516 -33.60 -6.61 -7.54
C ALA A 516 -34.86 -7.50 -7.64
N ASN A 517 -35.84 -7.05 -8.42
CA ASN A 517 -37.06 -7.79 -8.67
C ASN A 517 -36.91 -8.65 -9.92
N CYS A 518 -36.88 -9.98 -9.75
CA CYS A 518 -36.69 -10.93 -10.85
C CYS A 518 -37.99 -11.56 -11.35
N SER A 519 -38.11 -11.71 -12.67
CA SER A 519 -39.16 -12.50 -13.33
C SER A 519 -38.50 -13.53 -14.26
N SER A 520 -38.20 -14.72 -13.71
CA SER A 520 -37.28 -15.69 -14.32
C SER A 520 -35.88 -15.06 -14.45
N ASP A 521 -35.35 -14.98 -15.66
CA ASP A 521 -33.95 -14.63 -15.90
C ASP A 521 -33.77 -13.11 -16.11
N LEU A 522 -34.87 -12.35 -16.14
CA LEU A 522 -34.85 -10.89 -16.26
C LEU A 522 -35.13 -10.26 -14.89
N CYS A 523 -34.17 -9.49 -14.40
CA CYS A 523 -34.27 -8.77 -13.14
C CYS A 523 -34.27 -7.26 -13.36
N THR A 524 -35.03 -6.53 -12.56
CA THR A 524 -35.14 -5.08 -12.65
C THR A 524 -35.02 -4.41 -11.28
N PHE A 525 -34.46 -3.22 -11.27
CA PHE A 525 -34.31 -2.39 -10.08
C PHE A 525 -34.63 -0.94 -10.43
N ALA A 526 -35.25 -0.20 -9.50
CA ALA A 526 -35.51 1.21 -9.66
C ALA A 526 -35.25 1.94 -8.35
N ILE A 527 -34.59 3.08 -8.44
CA ILE A 527 -34.23 3.93 -7.29
C ILE A 527 -34.52 5.38 -7.59
N GLU A 528 -35.05 6.09 -6.60
CA GLU A 528 -35.23 7.54 -6.65
C GLU A 528 -33.96 8.20 -6.09
N GLN A 529 -33.40 9.14 -6.84
CA GLN A 529 -32.23 9.93 -6.46
C GLN A 529 -32.53 11.41 -6.57
N GLN A 530 -32.00 12.18 -5.62
CA GLN A 530 -32.15 13.63 -5.56
C GLN A 530 -30.82 14.32 -5.83
N GLY A 531 -30.78 15.26 -6.77
CA GLY A 531 -29.58 16.05 -7.06
C GLY A 531 -29.04 16.78 -5.81
N PRO A 532 -27.71 17.00 -5.71
CA PRO A 532 -26.73 16.86 -6.78
C PRO A 532 -26.07 15.48 -6.86
N PHE A 533 -25.93 14.95 -8.07
CA PHE A 533 -25.10 13.79 -8.39
C PHE A 533 -24.68 13.84 -9.87
N GLY A 534 -23.63 13.10 -10.23
CA GLY A 534 -23.13 13.07 -11.60
C GLY A 534 -24.15 12.42 -12.55
N TYR A 535 -24.13 12.81 -13.82
CA TYR A 535 -24.92 12.17 -14.87
C TYR A 535 -24.49 10.74 -15.20
N TYR A 536 -23.46 10.21 -14.54
CA TYR A 536 -23.03 8.82 -14.69
C TYR A 536 -23.55 7.97 -13.52
N THR A 537 -23.50 6.66 -13.69
CA THR A 537 -23.70 5.67 -12.63
C THR A 537 -22.66 4.57 -12.76
N LEU A 538 -22.12 4.13 -11.62
CA LEU A 538 -21.17 3.04 -11.50
C LEU A 538 -21.80 1.93 -10.68
N TYR A 539 -21.93 0.74 -11.26
CA TYR A 539 -22.56 -0.38 -10.57
C TYR A 539 -22.10 -1.76 -11.06
N ASN A 540 -22.41 -2.79 -10.26
CA ASN A 540 -22.33 -4.20 -10.64
C ASN A 540 -23.64 -4.90 -10.30
N TRP A 541 -23.95 -5.95 -11.05
CA TRP A 541 -24.90 -6.98 -10.68
C TRP A 541 -24.23 -8.12 -9.91
N GLU A 542 -24.98 -8.70 -8.99
CA GLU A 542 -24.63 -9.93 -8.28
C GLU A 542 -25.82 -10.88 -8.33
N TYR A 543 -25.56 -12.18 -8.49
CA TYR A 543 -26.56 -13.21 -8.25
C TYR A 543 -26.05 -14.26 -7.28
N LYS A 544 -26.98 -14.94 -6.61
CA LYS A 544 -26.65 -16.06 -5.73
C LYS A 544 -26.68 -17.36 -6.54
N ASN A 545 -25.57 -18.08 -6.57
CA ASN A 545 -25.48 -19.35 -7.30
C ASN A 545 -26.14 -20.51 -6.52
N SER A 546 -26.24 -21.67 -7.16
CA SER A 546 -26.86 -22.88 -6.58
C SER A 546 -26.22 -23.38 -5.28
N ASP A 547 -24.98 -23.00 -5.00
CA ASP A 547 -24.26 -23.36 -3.77
C ASP A 547 -24.47 -22.33 -2.65
N GLY A 548 -25.18 -21.24 -2.95
CA GLY A 548 -25.49 -20.17 -2.01
C GLY A 548 -24.42 -19.07 -1.93
N ASN A 549 -23.45 -19.06 -2.84
CA ASN A 549 -22.41 -18.04 -2.91
C ASN A 549 -22.84 -16.89 -3.83
N TRP A 550 -22.42 -15.66 -3.51
CA TRP A 550 -22.63 -14.50 -4.37
C TRP A 550 -21.60 -14.50 -5.49
N VAL A 551 -22.07 -14.40 -6.73
CA VAL A 551 -21.26 -14.24 -7.93
C VAL A 551 -21.46 -12.81 -8.41
N THR A 552 -20.37 -12.05 -8.45
CA THR A 552 -20.35 -10.64 -8.84
C THR A 552 -19.93 -10.52 -10.29
N GLU A 553 -20.59 -9.66 -11.06
CA GLU A 553 -20.12 -9.34 -12.40
C GLU A 553 -18.89 -8.41 -12.34
N GLY A 554 -17.96 -8.56 -13.28
CA GLY A 554 -16.76 -7.74 -13.37
C GLY A 554 -15.50 -8.49 -12.92
N GLY A 555 -14.36 -8.11 -13.51
CA GLY A 555 -13.06 -8.73 -13.24
C GLY A 555 -12.42 -8.30 -11.91
N GLU A 556 -11.16 -8.69 -11.72
CA GLU A 556 -10.45 -8.59 -10.45
C GLU A 556 -9.96 -7.19 -10.05
N TYR A 557 -9.49 -7.06 -8.81
CA TYR A 557 -9.00 -5.82 -8.20
C TYR A 557 -7.85 -5.16 -9.01
N GLY A 558 -7.88 -3.83 -9.12
CA GLY A 558 -6.82 -3.05 -9.76
C GLY A 558 -6.88 -2.97 -11.30
N THR A 559 -7.87 -3.60 -11.93
CA THR A 559 -7.99 -3.71 -13.39
C THR A 559 -8.95 -2.67 -14.01
N TYR A 560 -8.81 -2.43 -15.31
CA TYR A 560 -9.73 -1.61 -16.13
C TYR A 560 -11.08 -2.33 -16.32
N GLY A 561 -12.19 -1.60 -16.31
CA GLY A 561 -13.51 -2.19 -16.66
C GLY A 561 -14.20 -2.96 -15.54
N LYS A 562 -13.81 -2.69 -14.29
CA LYS A 562 -14.31 -3.35 -13.08
C LYS A 562 -15.78 -3.05 -12.77
N TYR A 563 -16.18 -1.80 -12.93
CA TYR A 563 -17.56 -1.36 -12.76
C TYR A 563 -18.20 -1.07 -14.10
N ARG A 564 -19.50 -1.33 -14.20
CA ARG A 564 -20.26 -0.84 -15.34
C ARG A 564 -20.46 0.67 -15.20
N ALA A 565 -19.93 1.42 -16.16
CA ALA A 565 -20.21 2.84 -16.31
C ALA A 565 -21.34 3.05 -17.31
N ARG A 566 -22.39 3.76 -16.91
CA ARG A 566 -23.49 4.20 -17.80
C ARG A 566 -23.83 5.65 -17.55
N TYR A 567 -24.44 6.29 -18.54
CA TYR A 567 -24.74 7.72 -18.50
C TYR A 567 -26.22 8.00 -18.70
N ILE A 568 -26.69 9.02 -17.99
CA ILE A 568 -28.02 9.60 -18.06
C ILE A 568 -27.96 10.70 -19.11
N THR A 569 -28.85 10.65 -20.10
CA THR A 569 -28.97 11.71 -21.10
C THR A 569 -30.21 12.54 -20.81
N PRO A 570 -30.12 13.89 -20.78
CA PRO A 570 -31.31 14.72 -20.65
C PRO A 570 -32.18 14.64 -21.91
N THR A 571 -33.39 15.19 -21.84
CA THR A 571 -34.27 15.31 -23.00
C THR A 571 -33.70 16.24 -24.08
N GLU A 572 -34.32 16.28 -25.27
CA GLU A 572 -33.96 17.24 -26.33
C GLU A 572 -34.04 18.72 -25.89
N ASP A 573 -34.85 18.99 -24.85
CA ASP A 573 -35.00 20.32 -24.23
C ASP A 573 -34.05 20.53 -23.03
N PHE A 574 -33.08 19.62 -22.83
CA PHE A 574 -32.11 19.60 -21.72
C PHE A 574 -32.72 19.50 -20.32
N GLU A 575 -33.89 18.86 -20.21
CA GLU A 575 -34.51 18.55 -18.92
C GLU A 575 -34.09 17.16 -18.43
N TRP A 576 -33.66 17.07 -17.17
CA TRP A 576 -33.43 15.80 -16.49
C TRP A 576 -34.77 15.17 -16.12
N VAL A 577 -34.98 13.92 -16.55
CA VAL A 577 -36.22 13.15 -16.35
C VAL A 577 -35.89 11.71 -15.96
N ASP A 578 -36.88 10.98 -15.43
CA ASP A 578 -36.75 9.55 -15.13
C ASP A 578 -36.08 8.81 -16.28
N PHE A 579 -35.04 8.04 -15.95
CA PHE A 579 -34.16 7.43 -16.93
C PHE A 579 -34.20 5.90 -16.84
N ASN A 580 -34.36 5.25 -18.00
CA ASN A 580 -34.32 3.80 -18.10
C ASN A 580 -33.06 3.40 -18.87
N PHE A 581 -32.12 2.76 -18.18
CA PHE A 581 -30.91 2.26 -18.81
C PHE A 581 -31.24 1.11 -19.78
N PRO A 582 -30.51 0.97 -20.90
CA PRO A 582 -30.58 -0.22 -21.73
C PRO A 582 -30.35 -1.50 -20.92
N GLN A 583 -31.00 -2.60 -21.28
CA GLN A 583 -30.85 -3.89 -20.58
C GLN A 583 -29.39 -4.36 -20.56
N ASP A 584 -28.90 -4.74 -19.38
CA ASP A 584 -27.62 -5.38 -19.16
C ASP A 584 -27.68 -6.87 -19.54
N THR A 585 -26.54 -7.42 -19.95
CA THR A 585 -26.30 -8.87 -19.95
C THR A 585 -25.25 -9.13 -18.89
N PHE A 586 -25.54 -10.05 -17.97
CA PHE A 586 -24.60 -10.42 -16.91
C PHE A 586 -23.33 -11.01 -17.57
N GLN A 587 -22.17 -10.65 -17.04
CA GLN A 587 -20.88 -11.15 -17.50
C GLN A 587 -19.92 -11.17 -16.33
N GLU A 588 -19.63 -12.36 -15.82
CA GLU A 588 -18.66 -12.56 -14.75
C GLU A 588 -17.26 -12.11 -15.21
N ASN A 589 -16.81 -12.61 -16.36
CA ASN A 589 -15.54 -12.29 -16.99
C ASN A 589 -15.66 -12.29 -18.53
N PRO A 590 -14.83 -11.55 -19.29
CA PRO A 590 -13.77 -10.60 -18.86
C PRO A 590 -14.33 -9.25 -18.35
N PRO A 591 -13.51 -8.27 -17.94
CA PRO A 591 -13.98 -6.93 -17.57
C PRO A 591 -14.80 -6.24 -18.67
N TYR A 592 -15.60 -5.23 -18.28
CA TYR A 592 -16.42 -4.47 -19.22
C TYR A 592 -15.61 -3.39 -19.93
N GLU A 593 -15.89 -3.20 -21.22
CA GLU A 593 -15.52 -1.94 -21.88
C GLU A 593 -16.50 -0.84 -21.40
N PRO A 594 -16.03 0.20 -20.69
CA PRO A 594 -16.88 1.28 -20.21
C PRO A 594 -17.58 2.01 -21.36
N GLU A 595 -18.83 2.41 -21.13
CA GLU A 595 -19.57 3.24 -22.07
C GLU A 595 -18.82 4.57 -22.28
N GLN A 596 -18.82 5.08 -23.51
CA GLN A 596 -18.28 6.39 -23.79
C GLN A 596 -19.28 7.46 -23.35
N PRO A 597 -18.84 8.53 -22.65
CA PRO A 597 -19.71 9.57 -22.15
C PRO A 597 -20.46 10.26 -23.31
N PRO A 598 -21.79 10.43 -23.23
CA PRO A 598 -22.53 11.19 -24.21
C PRO A 598 -22.23 12.68 -24.05
N ILE A 599 -22.18 13.39 -25.18
CA ILE A 599 -22.03 14.86 -25.20
C ILE A 599 -23.35 15.49 -24.73
N ILE A 600 -23.34 16.15 -23.57
CA ILE A 600 -24.55 16.73 -22.95
C ILE A 600 -24.87 18.13 -23.53
N CYS A 601 -24.05 18.71 -24.40
CA CYS A 601 -24.23 20.09 -24.86
C CYS A 601 -24.35 20.20 -26.39
N SER A 602 -25.51 20.67 -26.88
CA SER A 602 -25.73 21.02 -28.29
C SER A 602 -26.06 22.51 -28.44
N GLY A 603 -25.03 23.31 -28.75
CA GLY A 603 -25.01 24.53 -29.57
C GLY A 603 -26.00 25.70 -29.38
N GLN A 604 -27.07 25.63 -28.59
CA GLN A 604 -28.04 26.71 -28.46
C GLN A 604 -28.68 26.76 -27.07
N VAL A 605 -28.08 27.58 -26.20
CA VAL A 605 -28.65 28.24 -25.00
C VAL A 605 -28.42 27.55 -23.64
N ASN A 606 -27.51 28.18 -22.89
CA ASN A 606 -27.36 28.33 -21.43
C ASN A 606 -27.08 27.09 -20.55
N GLY A 607 -25.79 26.72 -20.48
CA GLY A 607 -25.24 25.82 -19.47
C GLY A 607 -23.74 25.53 -19.66
N CYS A 608 -23.34 25.21 -20.90
CA CYS A 608 -21.94 25.01 -21.28
C CYS A 608 -21.35 26.24 -21.98
N VAL A 609 -20.05 26.47 -21.77
CA VAL A 609 -19.22 27.36 -22.58
C VAL A 609 -18.66 26.55 -23.75
N GLU A 610 -18.69 27.12 -24.95
CA GLU A 610 -17.97 26.56 -26.10
C GLU A 610 -16.47 26.67 -25.81
N ASP A 611 -15.78 25.53 -25.89
CA ASP A 611 -14.35 25.47 -25.71
C ASP A 611 -13.65 26.18 -26.89
N CYS A 612 -12.36 26.44 -26.78
CA CYS A 612 -11.65 27.22 -27.82
C CYS A 612 -11.47 26.46 -29.15
N ASN A 613 -11.75 25.15 -29.20
CA ASN A 613 -11.76 24.32 -30.41
C ASN A 613 -13.15 24.32 -31.08
N GLY A 614 -14.13 24.99 -30.48
CA GLY A 614 -15.51 25.02 -30.96
C GLY A 614 -16.33 23.82 -30.51
N GLU A 615 -15.85 23.06 -29.53
CA GLU A 615 -16.56 21.94 -28.92
C GLU A 615 -17.35 22.41 -27.69
N TRP A 616 -18.65 22.16 -27.70
CA TRP A 616 -19.54 22.60 -26.62
C TRP A 616 -19.39 21.67 -25.41
N GLY A 617 -18.91 22.21 -24.29
CA GLY A 617 -18.57 21.39 -23.11
C GLY A 617 -17.27 20.61 -23.25
N GLY A 618 -16.46 20.92 -24.28
CA GLY A 618 -15.10 20.39 -24.39
C GLY A 618 -14.18 21.03 -23.34
N PRO A 619 -13.05 20.39 -22.99
CA PRO A 619 -12.15 20.93 -22.00
C PRO A 619 -11.40 22.15 -22.55
N SER A 620 -11.19 22.29 -23.85
CA SER A 620 -10.15 23.14 -24.42
C SER A 620 -10.22 24.63 -24.01
N ILE A 621 -9.13 25.21 -23.49
CA ILE A 621 -9.07 26.63 -23.07
C ILE A 621 -7.97 27.37 -23.85
N GLU A 622 -8.23 28.64 -24.18
CA GLU A 622 -7.20 29.50 -24.75
C GLU A 622 -6.10 29.77 -23.71
N ASP A 623 -4.85 29.55 -24.07
CA ASP A 623 -3.71 30.02 -23.30
C ASP A 623 -3.63 31.56 -23.28
N GLU A 624 -2.65 32.13 -22.58
CA GLU A 624 -2.45 33.59 -22.55
C GLU A 624 -2.14 34.20 -23.93
N CYS A 625 -1.93 33.36 -24.95
CA CYS A 625 -1.70 33.69 -26.34
C CYS A 625 -2.91 33.58 -27.24
N GLY A 626 -4.06 33.18 -26.72
CA GLY A 626 -5.28 32.98 -27.50
C GLY A 626 -5.19 31.74 -28.41
N ILE A 627 -4.31 30.79 -28.10
CA ILE A 627 -4.18 29.52 -28.78
C ILE A 627 -4.87 28.46 -27.93
N CYS A 628 -5.75 27.69 -28.58
CA CYS A 628 -6.50 26.65 -27.90
C CYS A 628 -5.61 25.49 -27.46
N ASP A 629 -5.67 25.11 -26.17
CA ASP A 629 -4.75 24.17 -25.51
C ASP A 629 -3.26 24.47 -25.79
N GLY A 630 -2.94 25.75 -25.98
CA GLY A 630 -1.58 26.20 -26.17
C GLY A 630 -0.77 26.08 -24.88
N SER A 631 0.54 25.89 -25.01
CA SER A 631 1.44 25.84 -23.85
C SER A 631 1.73 27.21 -23.23
N GLY A 632 1.10 28.29 -23.73
CA GLY A 632 1.48 29.67 -23.45
C GLY A 632 2.74 30.08 -24.22
N PRO A 633 3.21 31.33 -24.03
CA PRO A 633 4.46 31.77 -24.62
C PRO A 633 5.66 31.12 -23.90
N GLU A 634 6.74 30.82 -24.64
CA GLU A 634 8.01 30.39 -24.03
C GLU A 634 8.49 31.39 -22.97
N GLU A 635 9.22 30.90 -21.96
CA GLU A 635 9.72 31.74 -20.86
C GLU A 635 10.48 32.96 -21.41
N ASN A 636 10.13 34.15 -20.91
CA ASN A 636 10.64 35.45 -21.37
C ASN A 636 10.17 35.94 -22.75
N PHE A 637 9.35 35.20 -23.48
CA PHE A 637 8.77 35.62 -24.74
C PHE A 637 7.30 36.04 -24.58
N ASP A 638 6.79 36.82 -25.53
CA ASP A 638 5.36 36.98 -25.74
C ASP A 638 4.85 36.01 -26.81
N CYS A 639 3.54 36.04 -27.00
CA CYS A 639 2.79 35.21 -27.94
C CYS A 639 3.13 35.42 -29.41
N ASN A 640 3.92 36.44 -29.76
CA ASN A 640 4.43 36.66 -31.10
C ASN A 640 5.91 36.23 -31.23
N GLY A 641 6.44 35.51 -30.24
CA GLY A 641 7.86 35.14 -30.17
C GLY A 641 8.78 36.34 -29.95
N SER A 642 8.26 37.44 -29.39
CA SER A 642 9.07 38.62 -29.08
C SER A 642 9.55 38.57 -27.64
N CYS A 643 10.87 38.67 -27.45
CA CYS A 643 11.48 38.73 -26.12
C CYS A 643 10.97 39.92 -25.31
N GLN A 644 10.48 39.66 -24.10
CA GLN A 644 9.94 40.67 -23.17
C GLN A 644 10.98 41.22 -22.19
N VAL A 645 12.14 40.58 -22.13
CA VAL A 645 13.30 41.02 -21.35
C VAL A 645 14.43 41.44 -22.28
N GLU A 646 15.57 41.85 -21.73
CA GLU A 646 16.73 42.13 -22.56
C GLU A 646 17.35 40.82 -23.08
N PHE A 647 17.78 40.85 -24.33
CA PHE A 647 18.69 39.83 -24.83
C PHE A 647 20.03 40.00 -24.13
N ASP A 648 20.65 38.88 -23.80
CA ASP A 648 22.04 38.88 -23.37
C ASP A 648 22.98 39.15 -24.56
N GLU A 649 24.29 39.26 -24.30
CA GLU A 649 25.30 39.50 -25.34
C GLU A 649 25.47 38.28 -26.29
N CYS A 650 24.92 37.12 -25.93
CA CYS A 650 24.81 35.93 -26.78
C CYS A 650 23.61 35.97 -27.73
N GLY A 651 22.71 36.93 -27.56
CA GLY A 651 21.47 37.04 -28.33
C GLY A 651 20.37 36.09 -27.84
N ILE A 652 20.47 35.60 -26.60
CA ILE A 652 19.44 34.78 -25.95
C ILE A 652 18.55 35.68 -25.09
N CYS A 653 17.25 35.51 -25.23
CA CYS A 653 16.26 36.25 -24.45
C CYS A 653 16.33 35.83 -22.98
N GLY A 654 16.62 36.76 -22.07
CA GLY A 654 16.70 36.46 -20.63
C GLY A 654 17.92 35.61 -20.22
N GLY A 655 18.88 35.44 -21.13
CA GLY A 655 20.12 34.70 -20.86
C GLY A 655 21.06 35.44 -19.90
N ASP A 656 22.03 34.72 -19.35
CA ASP A 656 23.04 35.22 -18.42
C ASP A 656 24.44 35.33 -19.05
N ASN A 657 24.52 35.28 -20.38
CA ASN A 657 25.72 35.22 -21.21
C ASN A 657 26.48 33.89 -21.20
N SER A 658 26.06 32.88 -20.44
CA SER A 658 26.83 31.64 -20.27
C SER A 658 27.01 30.85 -21.57
N THR A 659 26.01 30.85 -22.44
CA THR A 659 25.95 30.02 -23.67
C THR A 659 26.95 30.41 -24.75
N CYS A 660 27.46 31.63 -24.72
CA CYS A 660 28.51 32.09 -25.62
C CYS A 660 29.74 32.63 -24.87
N THR A 661 29.77 32.43 -23.55
CA THR A 661 30.95 32.70 -22.72
C THR A 661 31.84 31.47 -22.71
N GLY A 662 32.96 31.55 -23.40
CA GLY A 662 33.95 30.48 -23.48
C GLY A 662 35.33 31.05 -23.78
N CYS A 663 36.38 30.24 -23.66
CA CYS A 663 37.72 30.74 -23.91
C CYS A 663 37.91 31.01 -25.41
N MET A 664 38.17 32.27 -25.80
CA MET A 664 38.36 32.65 -27.20
C MET A 664 39.84 32.58 -27.65
N ASP A 665 40.74 32.14 -26.78
CA ASP A 665 42.16 31.99 -27.09
C ASP A 665 42.43 30.59 -27.66
N ASN A 666 42.80 30.51 -28.94
CA ASN A 666 43.09 29.25 -29.64
C ASN A 666 44.32 28.48 -29.12
N THR A 667 45.03 29.04 -28.14
CA THR A 667 46.15 28.38 -27.45
C THR A 667 45.77 27.82 -26.08
N ALA A 668 44.55 28.07 -25.61
CA ALA A 668 44.03 27.49 -24.37
C ALA A 668 43.50 26.07 -24.57
N CYS A 669 43.50 25.30 -23.49
CA CYS A 669 43.03 23.91 -23.48
C CYS A 669 41.51 23.79 -23.59
N ASN A 670 40.79 24.78 -23.08
CA ASN A 670 39.33 24.87 -23.16
C ASN A 670 38.88 25.89 -24.23
N TYR A 671 39.66 26.06 -25.29
CA TYR A 671 39.31 26.94 -26.40
C TYR A 671 37.97 26.54 -27.00
N ASP A 672 37.07 27.52 -27.10
CA ASP A 672 35.76 27.38 -27.71
C ASP A 672 35.66 28.33 -28.90
N GLU A 673 35.58 27.76 -30.10
CA GLU A 673 35.46 28.53 -31.34
C GLU A 673 34.07 29.17 -31.54
N SER A 674 33.08 28.74 -30.77
CA SER A 674 31.72 29.27 -30.80
C SER A 674 31.49 30.41 -29.80
N ALA A 675 32.43 30.63 -28.88
CA ALA A 675 32.36 31.71 -27.89
C ALA A 675 32.48 33.09 -28.56
N SER A 676 31.55 33.98 -28.24
CA SER A 676 31.58 35.40 -28.64
C SER A 676 31.95 36.31 -27.46
N ILE A 677 31.90 35.80 -26.24
CA ILE A 677 32.32 36.48 -25.00
C ILE A 677 33.48 35.71 -24.40
N ASN A 678 34.56 36.41 -24.09
CA ASN A 678 35.77 35.77 -23.58
C ASN A 678 35.59 35.36 -22.12
N GLY A 679 35.47 34.05 -21.89
CA GLY A 679 35.42 33.41 -20.58
C GLY A 679 36.81 33.09 -20.00
N ASN A 680 36.82 32.25 -18.97
CA ASN A 680 38.06 31.80 -18.35
C ASN A 680 38.80 30.82 -19.27
N CYS A 681 40.02 31.19 -19.64
CA CYS A 681 40.92 30.35 -20.42
C CYS A 681 41.85 29.55 -19.52
N GLU A 682 41.85 28.24 -19.68
CA GLU A 682 42.75 27.32 -19.01
C GLU A 682 43.95 27.01 -19.91
N TYR A 683 45.14 27.14 -19.34
CA TYR A 683 46.40 26.89 -20.02
C TYR A 683 47.17 25.82 -19.27
N THR A 684 47.98 25.05 -19.98
CA THR A 684 48.82 24.03 -19.36
C THR A 684 49.90 24.65 -18.46
N GLY A 685 50.38 23.87 -17.49
CA GLY A 685 51.65 24.13 -16.81
C GLY A 685 52.84 23.80 -17.72
N GLU A 686 54.04 24.32 -17.42
CA GLU A 686 55.25 23.99 -18.16
C GLU A 686 55.46 22.46 -18.22
N ASP A 687 55.72 21.94 -19.43
CA ASP A 687 56.05 20.54 -19.76
C ASP A 687 54.92 19.49 -19.73
N VAL A 688 53.64 19.90 -19.72
CA VAL A 688 52.48 18.98 -19.91
C VAL A 688 51.52 19.44 -21.01
N ASP A 689 50.81 18.51 -21.64
CA ASP A 689 49.70 18.81 -22.56
C ASP A 689 48.37 19.06 -21.81
N CYS A 690 47.31 19.37 -22.56
CA CYS A 690 45.98 19.72 -22.02
C CYS A 690 45.24 18.56 -21.35
N GLU A 691 45.74 17.34 -21.48
CA GLU A 691 45.24 16.14 -20.80
C GLU A 691 46.13 15.78 -19.58
N GLY A 692 47.15 16.60 -19.29
CA GLY A 692 48.08 16.40 -18.19
C GLY A 692 49.25 15.46 -18.50
N ASN A 693 49.50 15.10 -19.76
CA ASN A 693 50.58 14.19 -20.13
C ASN A 693 51.94 14.93 -20.24
N PRO A 694 53.05 14.36 -19.72
CA PRO A 694 54.38 14.95 -19.82
C PRO A 694 54.94 14.97 -21.26
N LEU A 695 55.43 16.13 -21.71
CA LEU A 695 55.92 16.36 -23.08
C LEU A 695 57.39 15.95 -23.33
N SER A 696 58.00 15.10 -22.49
CA SER A 696 59.38 14.60 -22.73
C SER A 696 59.63 13.14 -22.32
N ILE A 697 60.12 12.35 -23.30
CA ILE A 697 60.54 10.95 -23.17
C ILE A 697 62.08 10.89 -23.29
N GLN A 698 62.78 10.43 -22.25
CA GLN A 698 64.21 10.06 -22.34
C GLN A 698 64.34 8.63 -22.88
N GLU A 699 64.74 8.45 -24.14
CA GLU A 699 65.20 7.15 -24.65
C GLU A 699 66.73 7.01 -24.52
N SER A 700 67.15 5.86 -23.99
CA SER A 700 68.51 5.54 -23.55
C SER A 700 69.46 5.19 -24.72
N ILE A 701 70.49 6.02 -24.93
CA ILE A 701 71.62 5.68 -25.82
C ILE A 701 72.57 4.70 -25.08
N PRO A 702 73.00 3.58 -25.69
CA PRO A 702 73.93 2.63 -25.06
C PRO A 702 75.27 3.29 -24.73
N LYS A 703 75.93 2.85 -23.65
CA LYS A 703 77.19 3.46 -23.16
C LYS A 703 78.45 2.80 -23.71
N GLU A 704 78.36 1.53 -24.12
CA GLU A 704 79.50 0.75 -24.62
C GLU A 704 79.11 -0.09 -25.85
N PHE A 705 80.12 -0.60 -26.57
CA PHE A 705 79.89 -1.47 -27.71
C PHE A 705 79.64 -2.90 -27.24
N GLU A 706 78.52 -3.49 -27.64
CA GLU A 706 78.19 -4.88 -27.32
C GLU A 706 77.54 -5.55 -28.53
N ILE A 707 77.75 -6.86 -28.67
CA ILE A 707 77.04 -7.68 -29.65
C ILE A 707 76.24 -8.74 -28.89
N SER A 708 74.96 -8.84 -29.19
CA SER A 708 74.09 -9.84 -28.58
C SER A 708 74.26 -11.21 -29.23
N SER A 709 73.84 -12.25 -28.51
CA SER A 709 73.92 -13.62 -29.02
C SER A 709 72.98 -13.82 -30.20
N ALA A 710 73.46 -14.51 -31.24
CA ALA A 710 72.66 -14.77 -32.44
C ALA A 710 71.55 -15.81 -32.16
N TYR A 711 70.30 -15.43 -32.45
CA TYR A 711 69.12 -16.26 -32.24
C TYR A 711 68.14 -16.10 -33.42
N PRO A 712 67.38 -17.13 -33.82
CA PRO A 712 67.46 -18.51 -33.37
C PRO A 712 68.57 -19.29 -34.08
N ASN A 713 69.39 -20.00 -33.32
CA ASN A 713 70.34 -21.02 -33.78
C ASN A 713 70.50 -22.04 -32.64
N PRO A 714 70.53 -23.38 -32.87
CA PRO A 714 70.78 -24.10 -34.12
C PRO A 714 69.59 -24.79 -34.77
N PHE A 715 69.66 -24.94 -36.10
CA PHE A 715 68.70 -25.52 -37.07
C PHE A 715 67.74 -24.58 -37.81
N ASN A 716 67.89 -23.25 -37.67
CA ASN A 716 67.19 -22.28 -38.51
C ASN A 716 68.16 -21.66 -39.54
N PRO A 717 67.84 -21.64 -40.85
CA PRO A 717 68.70 -21.01 -41.85
C PRO A 717 68.86 -19.50 -41.71
N ILE A 718 68.08 -18.82 -40.85
CA ILE A 718 68.21 -17.37 -40.61
C ILE A 718 68.38 -17.11 -39.11
N CYS A 719 69.39 -16.33 -38.75
CA CYS A 719 69.60 -15.85 -37.38
C CYS A 719 69.70 -14.33 -37.33
N GLN A 720 69.35 -13.74 -36.19
CA GLN A 720 69.45 -12.31 -35.92
C GLN A 720 70.27 -12.03 -34.68
N PHE A 721 70.99 -10.91 -34.71
CA PHE A 721 71.75 -10.39 -33.58
C PHE A 721 71.75 -8.86 -33.63
N SER A 722 71.99 -8.25 -32.48
CA SER A 722 71.99 -6.80 -32.31
C SER A 722 73.36 -6.31 -31.87
N ILE A 723 73.71 -5.08 -32.27
CA ILE A 723 74.89 -4.38 -31.78
C ILE A 723 74.47 -3.10 -31.09
N ALA A 724 74.90 -2.94 -29.85
CA ALA A 724 74.87 -1.66 -29.15
C ALA A 724 76.05 -0.83 -29.63
N ASN A 725 75.79 0.37 -30.15
CA ASN A 725 76.82 1.30 -30.57
C ASN A 725 76.67 2.62 -29.79
N PRO A 726 77.61 2.98 -28.91
CA PRO A 726 77.46 4.16 -28.06
C PRO A 726 77.77 5.48 -28.77
N LYS A 727 78.40 5.44 -29.95
CA LYS A 727 78.83 6.66 -30.67
C LYS A 727 78.95 6.43 -32.18
N PHE A 728 78.83 7.47 -32.99
CA PHE A 728 78.95 7.35 -34.44
C PHE A 728 80.32 6.77 -34.84
N SER A 729 80.35 5.58 -35.43
CA SER A 729 81.58 4.78 -35.64
C SER A 729 81.51 3.92 -36.89
N GLN A 730 82.67 3.64 -37.51
CA GLN A 730 82.76 2.70 -38.62
C GLN A 730 82.82 1.26 -38.08
N ILE A 731 81.85 0.42 -38.45
CA ILE A 731 81.75 -0.98 -38.01
C ILE A 731 81.75 -1.90 -39.24
N GLU A 732 82.46 -3.01 -39.11
CA GLU A 732 82.51 -4.10 -40.08
C GLU A 732 82.14 -5.42 -39.38
N ILE A 733 81.23 -6.18 -39.99
CA ILE A 733 80.68 -7.43 -39.48
C ILE A 733 80.81 -8.50 -40.55
N SER A 734 81.60 -9.52 -40.24
CA SER A 734 81.98 -10.60 -41.15
C SER A 734 81.76 -11.96 -40.50
N ILE A 735 81.19 -12.91 -41.24
CA ILE A 735 80.96 -14.29 -40.82
C ILE A 735 82.06 -15.19 -41.35
N TYR A 736 82.65 -15.97 -40.45
CA TYR A 736 83.67 -16.97 -40.77
C TYR A 736 83.15 -18.36 -40.44
N ASN A 737 83.50 -19.35 -41.26
CA ASN A 737 83.20 -20.73 -40.95
C ASN A 737 84.17 -21.29 -39.88
N ILE A 738 83.88 -22.49 -39.36
CA ILE A 738 84.68 -23.12 -38.30
C ILE A 738 86.13 -23.45 -38.70
N GLN A 739 86.45 -23.41 -39.99
CA GLN A 739 87.82 -23.58 -40.51
C GLN A 739 88.56 -22.24 -40.59
N GLY A 740 87.94 -21.14 -40.16
CA GLY A 740 88.48 -19.78 -40.17
C GLY A 740 88.42 -19.11 -41.54
N LYS A 741 87.71 -19.68 -42.51
CA LYS A 741 87.56 -19.07 -43.85
C LYS A 741 86.36 -18.13 -43.85
N LEU A 742 86.54 -16.93 -44.40
CA LEU A 742 85.47 -15.96 -44.56
C LEU A 742 84.34 -16.57 -45.39
N ALA A 743 83.14 -16.57 -44.82
CA ALA A 743 81.94 -17.09 -45.43
C ALA A 743 81.11 -15.96 -46.08
N SER A 744 80.93 -14.83 -45.39
CA SER A 744 80.21 -13.67 -45.92
C SER A 744 80.49 -12.39 -45.11
N ASP A 745 80.35 -11.21 -45.71
CA ASP A 745 80.37 -9.91 -45.02
C ASP A 745 78.94 -9.38 -44.93
N ILE A 746 78.45 -9.15 -43.72
CA ILE A 746 77.06 -8.71 -43.47
C ILE A 746 76.94 -7.19 -43.59
N TYR A 747 77.93 -6.46 -43.07
CA TYR A 747 77.90 -5.00 -43.09
C TYR A 747 79.32 -4.43 -42.98
N SER A 748 79.62 -3.35 -43.71
CA SER A 748 80.85 -2.58 -43.55
C SER A 748 80.56 -1.11 -43.87
N GLY A 749 80.55 -0.25 -42.85
CA GLY A 749 80.09 1.14 -42.99
C GLY A 749 80.02 1.92 -41.68
N ASN A 750 79.61 3.20 -41.75
CA ASN A 750 79.44 4.04 -40.56
C ASN A 750 78.04 3.90 -39.95
N LEU A 751 77.97 3.65 -38.65
CA LEU A 751 76.74 3.48 -37.88
C LEU A 751 76.61 4.56 -36.79
N SER A 752 75.39 5.07 -36.63
CA SER A 752 75.02 6.06 -35.62
C SER A 752 74.92 5.46 -34.21
N PRO A 753 75.02 6.27 -33.14
CA PRO A 753 74.80 5.80 -31.78
C PRO A 753 73.38 5.22 -31.62
N GLY A 754 73.24 4.05 -30.99
CA GLY A 754 71.97 3.34 -30.81
C GLY A 754 72.14 1.82 -30.86
N PHE A 755 71.05 1.09 -30.69
CA PHE A 755 71.02 -0.36 -30.89
C PHE A 755 70.58 -0.68 -32.33
N HIS A 756 71.35 -1.51 -33.03
CA HIS A 756 71.12 -1.86 -34.43
C HIS A 756 71.00 -3.37 -34.60
N ASN A 757 69.95 -3.83 -35.26
CA ASN A 757 69.69 -5.26 -35.47
C ASN A 757 70.12 -5.69 -36.89
N PHE A 758 70.74 -6.85 -36.99
CA PHE A 758 71.21 -7.45 -38.24
C PHE A 758 70.73 -8.90 -38.35
N HIS A 759 70.51 -9.33 -39.60
CA HIS A 759 70.05 -10.68 -39.94
C HIS A 759 71.05 -11.35 -40.87
N TRP A 760 71.29 -12.64 -40.67
CA TRP A 760 72.12 -13.48 -41.54
C TRP A 760 71.34 -14.72 -41.98
N ASN A 761 71.40 -15.03 -43.29
CA ASN A 761 70.80 -16.21 -43.95
C ASN A 761 71.92 -17.01 -44.64
#